data_AF-A0A1C6J9T4-F1
#
_entry.id   AF-A0A1C6J9T4-F1
#
_cell.length_a   1.000
_cell.length_b   1.000
_cell.length_c   1.000
_cell.angle_alpha   90.00
_cell.angle_beta   90.00
_cell.angle_gamma   90.00
#
_symmetry.space_group_name_H-M   'P 1'
#
loop_
_entity.id
_entity.type
_entity.pdbx_description
1 polymer ?
#
loop_
_entity_poly.entity_id
_entity_poly.type
_entity_poly.pdbx_seq_one_letter_code
_entity_poly.pdbx_strand_id
1 'polypeptide(L)'
;MKKSIFGFILAILLICPFMSQVLRAEARDTDSKVTDADKIFYYSFDNISGGLIADEWGSRNAVLSGGKISSGKFGSALEIEKNITGASVSNALVTEDAWTVSYWIYSKALSERSSVLMSSDGKYSFDAAISSSNLKTGVHVGTGSGDVLTFQYTLPAETWVHMTWTQDKTNGLSLYVNGTVVQTNAWTKTNAFPCPADLFGGSGFEGKIDELKIYNRVLTENEIMAGMMGKGLNIQEMKKELKVGESWQVVTNLISDQEDKTITYTSSDPEIATVSEDGMVQAKKRGTTQILVKNAASGYEETVEIRVIKEITIHNTVPVYKLNESKLSDIDKDESNEKGRRYLGQPDMVMLDDNRTLITVYPVGHGHGKLVMKVSEDAGETWTEKTDIPSSWAKSLETPTIYKLHLENGTTRLMLITGLPNWGSGEADANGHIGGWNTSYSDDGGKTWTEYKNWHEKKKDGTTNYTIVAMASLVQLKDENGKDIQKWMGVYHDANYVNYKTYLTFDENGKEQWSEPEPYLSAYRTTESKYQMCEIGMFRSPDGKRIVGLARSQSHNNPSTLIYSDDEGKNWSEPMDLPGSLAGERHKAMYDPISGKLVITFREIQFDLNNNNQFDGANDWMAGDWVAWVGTYEDLMEQNDGQCHILLCEDWANNRYSGDTGYTGFVVLSDGTFVMDSYGHWDKEFSQSWQGSDGSGYNVKTDLCYIKQAKFKLADVIGESAIAVKDVTLDLSEVKLTERGQTVQLTATVAPKNATNKQVNFSSDREEVATVDEEGKVTAKADGTAVVTVTTVDGNKTAICSVTVEIPKDPTPDPDSKPDPTPAPKPSVPDNQESTTDSTMTVGSEQKSGKGIYRITGTRKTVTFVKPLNDKNTSFNVPASVKLADGRYKVTAIDKNAFKNNRKLKKVTIGNKVTKIGAGAFSGAKNLKAITIKSKLLKSVGKNALKGIHKKCAIKVPKTKLTAYKRLLKKKGQKASVKIIK
;
A
#
# COMPACT_ATOMS: atom_id res chain seq x y z
N MET A 1 -37.08 34.44 -20.98
CA MET A 1 -35.70 34.56 -20.47
C MET A 1 -35.56 35.11 -19.03
N LYS A 2 -36.62 35.58 -18.34
CA LYS A 2 -36.51 36.12 -16.97
C LYS A 2 -36.82 35.15 -15.80
N LYS A 3 -37.25 33.90 -16.07
CA LYS A 3 -37.54 32.89 -15.03
C LYS A 3 -36.39 31.89 -14.75
N SER A 4 -35.36 31.86 -15.60
CA SER A 4 -34.24 30.91 -15.48
C SER A 4 -33.09 31.41 -14.59
N ILE A 5 -33.01 32.72 -14.35
CA ILE A 5 -31.92 33.33 -13.58
C ILE A 5 -32.23 33.29 -12.07
N PHE A 6 -33.52 33.31 -11.69
CA PHE A 6 -33.93 33.27 -10.28
C PHE A 6 -33.76 31.89 -9.63
N GLY A 7 -33.87 30.81 -10.41
CA GLY A 7 -33.62 29.44 -9.92
C GLY A 7 -32.15 29.12 -9.71
N PHE A 8 -31.24 29.80 -10.42
CA PHE A 8 -29.79 29.58 -10.31
C PHE A 8 -29.17 30.32 -9.11
N ILE A 9 -29.74 31.47 -8.73
CA ILE A 9 -29.31 32.24 -7.55
C ILE A 9 -29.80 31.61 -6.25
N LEU A 10 -30.96 30.94 -6.25
CA LEU A 10 -31.52 30.32 -5.05
C LEU A 10 -30.79 29.02 -4.64
N ALA A 11 -30.17 28.31 -5.59
CA ALA A 11 -29.38 27.10 -5.32
C ALA A 11 -28.02 27.40 -4.65
N ILE A 12 -27.45 28.59 -4.88
CA ILE A 12 -26.18 29.04 -4.27
C ILE A 12 -26.37 29.45 -2.80
N LEU A 13 -27.60 29.83 -2.41
CA LEU A 13 -27.92 30.30 -1.06
C LEU A 13 -28.08 29.20 0.01
N LEU A 14 -28.03 27.92 -0.39
CA LEU A 14 -28.27 26.77 0.51
C LEU A 14 -27.02 25.99 0.92
N ILE A 15 -25.81 26.37 0.48
CA ILE A 15 -24.60 25.53 0.68
C ILE A 15 -23.58 26.12 1.68
N CYS A 16 -23.71 27.36 2.13
CA CYS A 16 -22.83 27.86 3.20
C CYS A 16 -23.42 29.10 3.88
N PRO A 17 -23.59 29.13 5.23
CA PRO A 17 -24.00 30.34 5.94
C PRO A 17 -23.06 31.53 5.67
N PHE A 18 -21.79 31.25 5.37
CA PHE A 18 -20.74 32.24 5.12
C PHE A 18 -20.76 32.86 3.71
N MET A 19 -21.12 32.10 2.66
CA MET A 19 -21.27 32.65 1.30
C MET A 19 -22.41 33.68 1.29
N SER A 20 -23.46 33.43 2.07
CA SER A 20 -24.53 34.39 2.34
C SER A 20 -24.03 35.62 3.09
N GLN A 21 -23.03 35.52 3.99
CA GLN A 21 -22.48 36.68 4.70
C GLN A 21 -21.52 37.51 3.84
N VAL A 22 -20.65 36.89 3.03
CA VAL A 22 -19.71 37.60 2.14
C VAL A 22 -20.43 38.22 0.94
N LEU A 23 -21.38 37.52 0.32
CA LEU A 23 -22.24 38.13 -0.72
C LEU A 23 -23.24 39.14 -0.12
N ARG A 24 -23.63 39.01 1.16
CA ARG A 24 -24.36 40.09 1.87
C ARG A 24 -23.48 41.27 2.22
N ALA A 25 -22.15 41.12 2.32
CA ALA A 25 -21.24 42.25 2.54
C ALA A 25 -21.16 43.14 1.29
N GLU A 26 -21.21 42.57 0.09
CA GLU A 26 -21.33 43.35 -1.16
C GLU A 26 -22.75 43.92 -1.38
N ALA A 27 -23.80 43.28 -0.84
CA ALA A 27 -25.19 43.71 -0.96
C ALA A 27 -25.71 44.58 0.20
N ARG A 28 -24.92 44.82 1.25
CA ARG A 28 -25.18 45.74 2.37
C ARG A 28 -24.07 46.78 2.47
N ASP A 29 -23.83 47.50 1.37
CA ASP A 29 -22.92 48.65 1.33
C ASP A 29 -23.57 49.87 2.01
N THR A 30 -23.87 49.75 3.32
CA THR A 30 -24.27 50.87 4.19
C THR A 30 -23.66 50.86 5.60
N ASP A 31 -22.88 49.84 6.00
CA ASP A 31 -22.11 49.91 7.25
C ASP A 31 -20.63 50.21 6.94
N SER A 32 -20.11 51.21 7.65
CA SER A 32 -18.87 51.96 7.39
C SER A 32 -17.64 51.09 7.08
N LYS A 33 -16.99 51.34 5.94
CA LYS A 33 -15.62 50.85 5.66
C LYS A 33 -14.63 51.59 6.56
N VAL A 34 -13.59 50.91 7.03
CA VAL A 34 -12.43 51.52 7.70
C VAL A 34 -11.88 52.65 6.83
N THR A 35 -11.87 53.86 7.39
CA THR A 35 -11.37 55.08 6.73
C THR A 35 -9.93 55.37 7.13
N ASP A 36 -9.25 56.27 6.42
CA ASP A 36 -7.88 56.67 6.81
C ASP A 36 -7.83 57.37 8.17
N ALA A 37 -8.93 57.98 8.61
CA ALA A 37 -9.04 58.56 9.95
C ALA A 37 -9.10 57.50 11.06
N ASP A 38 -9.43 56.24 10.74
CA ASP A 38 -9.51 55.15 11.71
C ASP A 38 -8.15 54.49 11.98
N LYS A 39 -7.22 54.63 11.02
CA LYS A 39 -5.92 53.93 10.99
C LYS A 39 -4.89 54.66 11.83
N ILE A 40 -4.19 53.93 12.71
CA ILE A 40 -3.06 54.48 13.47
C ILE A 40 -1.73 53.98 12.91
N PHE A 41 -1.48 52.68 12.98
CA PHE A 41 -0.20 52.09 12.57
C PHE A 41 -0.42 50.76 11.85
N TYR A 42 0.40 50.48 10.84
CA TYR A 42 0.47 49.17 10.22
C TYR A 42 1.92 48.76 9.97
N TYR A 43 2.34 47.67 10.61
CA TYR A 43 3.64 47.06 10.41
C TYR A 43 3.44 45.71 9.71
N SER A 44 3.70 45.71 8.39
CA SER A 44 3.72 44.51 7.55
C SER A 44 4.95 43.64 7.82
N PHE A 45 6.04 44.25 8.31
CA PHE A 45 7.38 43.65 8.41
C PHE A 45 8.00 43.27 7.05
N ASP A 46 7.43 43.70 5.93
CA ASP A 46 8.00 43.49 4.59
C ASP A 46 8.97 44.60 4.17
N ASN A 47 8.75 45.82 4.69
CA ASN A 47 9.52 47.00 4.32
C ASN A 47 10.47 47.42 5.45
N ILE A 48 11.70 46.92 5.44
CA ILE A 48 12.76 47.28 6.40
C ILE A 48 13.92 48.00 5.72
N SER A 49 14.34 49.13 6.27
CA SER A 49 15.54 49.85 5.82
C SER A 49 16.29 50.43 7.00
N GLY A 50 17.61 50.19 7.06
CA GLY A 50 18.46 50.76 8.12
C GLY A 50 18.09 50.36 9.55
N GLY A 51 17.50 49.19 9.77
CA GLY A 51 17.02 48.74 11.08
C GLY A 51 15.67 49.32 11.51
N LEU A 52 14.99 50.05 10.62
CA LEU A 52 13.65 50.59 10.80
C LEU A 52 12.64 49.76 10.02
N ILE A 53 11.59 49.29 10.69
CA ILE A 53 10.41 48.66 10.10
C ILE A 53 9.43 49.78 9.75
N ALA A 54 9.03 49.87 8.48
CA ALA A 54 8.12 50.90 8.02
C ALA A 54 6.75 50.81 8.70
N ASP A 55 6.21 51.97 9.08
CA ASP A 55 4.78 52.13 9.33
C ASP A 55 4.09 52.47 8.00
N GLU A 56 3.33 51.53 7.48
CA GLU A 56 2.73 51.57 6.15
C GLU A 56 1.54 52.54 6.05
N TRP A 57 0.97 52.97 7.19
CA TRP A 57 -0.16 53.92 7.23
C TRP A 57 0.24 55.32 7.65
N GLY A 58 1.38 55.47 8.33
CA GLY A 58 1.83 56.74 8.89
C GLY A 58 3.29 57.03 8.58
N SER A 59 3.93 57.70 9.52
CA SER A 59 5.34 58.10 9.41
C SER A 59 6.18 57.55 10.56
N ARG A 60 5.64 56.58 11.32
CA ARG A 60 6.20 56.18 12.60
C ARG A 60 6.84 54.80 12.56
N ASN A 61 8.01 54.72 11.95
CA ASN A 61 8.73 53.46 11.83
C ASN A 61 9.08 52.86 13.20
N ALA A 62 8.92 51.54 13.33
CA ALA A 62 9.39 50.80 14.51
C ALA A 62 10.90 50.55 14.39
N VAL A 63 11.60 50.61 15.52
CA VAL A 63 13.04 50.34 15.61
C VAL A 63 13.23 48.87 15.95
N LEU A 64 13.92 48.11 15.10
CA LEU A 64 14.29 46.73 15.39
C LEU A 64 15.25 46.69 16.59
N SER A 65 14.93 45.90 17.62
CA SER A 65 15.58 45.95 18.94
C SER A 65 15.99 44.57 19.49
N GLY A 66 16.38 43.63 18.62
CA GLY A 66 16.83 42.29 19.01
C GLY A 66 16.09 41.17 18.27
N GLY A 67 14.94 41.49 17.68
CA GLY A 67 14.22 40.61 16.77
C GLY A 67 14.92 40.48 15.42
N LYS A 68 14.51 39.47 14.65
CA LYS A 68 14.99 39.18 13.30
C LYS A 68 13.81 39.17 12.35
N ILE A 69 14.08 39.39 11.06
CA ILE A 69 13.06 39.25 10.02
C ILE A 69 13.20 37.89 9.38
N SER A 70 12.11 37.13 9.30
CA SER A 70 12.06 35.84 8.63
C SER A 70 10.71 35.65 7.92
N SER A 71 10.48 34.50 7.30
CA SER A 71 9.22 34.24 6.59
C SER A 71 8.01 34.33 7.54
N GLY A 72 7.03 35.13 7.14
CA GLY A 72 5.80 35.42 7.87
C GLY A 72 4.61 34.58 7.44
N LYS A 73 3.43 34.95 7.96
CA LYS A 73 2.13 34.51 7.48
C LYS A 73 1.87 35.10 6.09
N PHE A 74 2.25 36.36 5.89
CA PHE A 74 2.31 37.04 4.60
C PHE A 74 3.70 37.64 4.46
N GLY A 75 4.41 37.34 3.37
CA GLY A 75 5.76 37.88 3.15
C GLY A 75 6.71 37.58 4.31
N SER A 76 7.08 38.61 5.04
CA SER A 76 8.04 38.60 6.14
C SER A 76 7.38 38.91 7.49
N ALA A 77 7.89 38.34 8.58
CA ALA A 77 7.43 38.58 9.94
C ALA A 77 8.59 38.94 10.88
N LEU A 78 8.25 39.58 12.00
CA LEU A 78 9.19 39.80 13.10
C LEU A 78 9.29 38.53 13.96
N GLU A 79 10.43 37.87 13.90
CA GLU A 79 10.80 36.73 14.72
C GLU A 79 11.53 37.18 15.99
N ILE A 80 11.08 36.64 17.12
CA ILE A 80 11.46 37.07 18.46
C ILE A 80 11.94 35.85 19.24
N GLU A 81 13.17 35.94 19.73
CA GLU A 81 13.74 34.98 20.66
C GLU A 81 13.24 35.26 22.09
N LYS A 82 13.23 34.22 22.92
CA LYS A 82 12.68 34.26 24.27
C LYS A 82 13.30 35.39 25.12
N ASN A 83 12.45 36.14 25.83
CA ASN A 83 12.83 37.24 26.73
C ASN A 83 13.53 38.43 26.06
N ILE A 84 13.29 38.65 24.76
CA ILE A 84 13.84 39.79 24.02
C ILE A 84 12.70 40.65 23.49
N THR A 85 12.88 41.97 23.53
CA THR A 85 12.04 42.89 22.79
C THR A 85 12.48 42.88 21.32
N GLY A 86 11.64 42.34 20.44
CA GLY A 86 11.91 42.22 19.02
C GLY A 86 12.10 43.57 18.32
N ALA A 87 11.15 44.46 18.52
CA ALA A 87 11.17 45.83 18.02
C ALA A 87 10.40 46.75 18.97
N SER A 88 10.62 48.05 18.84
CA SER A 88 9.98 49.06 19.68
C SER A 88 9.57 50.27 18.88
N VAL A 89 8.46 50.88 19.27
CA VAL A 89 7.97 52.16 18.76
C VAL A 89 8.06 53.17 19.90
N SER A 90 8.32 54.44 19.59
CA SER A 90 8.15 55.50 20.61
C SER A 90 6.66 55.58 21.03
N ASN A 91 6.33 56.15 22.20
CA ASN A 91 4.97 56.11 22.79
C ASN A 91 3.82 56.41 21.80
N ALA A 92 2.97 55.42 21.54
CA ALA A 92 1.72 55.52 20.79
C ALA A 92 0.76 56.57 21.41
N LEU A 93 0.41 57.63 20.67
CA LEU A 93 -0.72 58.51 21.02
C LEU A 93 -2.01 57.79 20.61
N VAL A 94 -2.36 56.70 21.31
CA VAL A 94 -3.65 56.03 21.19
C VAL A 94 -4.54 56.54 22.32
N THR A 95 -5.76 56.98 22.01
CA THR A 95 -6.70 57.42 23.03
C THR A 95 -7.05 56.25 23.96
N GLU A 96 -7.23 56.52 25.25
CA GLU A 96 -7.65 55.46 26.21
C GLU A 96 -9.13 55.08 26.06
N ASP A 97 -9.87 55.81 25.21
CA ASP A 97 -11.32 55.70 25.11
C ASP A 97 -11.78 54.57 24.18
N ALA A 98 -11.11 54.35 23.05
CA ALA A 98 -11.40 53.25 22.14
C ALA A 98 -10.22 52.91 21.21
N TRP A 99 -9.96 51.62 20.98
CA TRP A 99 -8.96 51.16 20.01
C TRP A 99 -9.16 49.68 19.61
N THR A 100 -8.51 49.28 18.51
CA THR A 100 -8.36 47.88 18.08
C THR A 100 -6.90 47.58 17.74
N VAL A 101 -6.37 46.45 18.23
CA VAL A 101 -5.04 45.92 17.90
C VAL A 101 -5.21 44.53 17.30
N SER A 102 -4.73 44.33 16.08
CA SER A 102 -4.87 43.08 15.31
C SER A 102 -3.50 42.64 14.79
N TYR A 103 -3.19 41.35 14.87
CA TYR A 103 -1.94 40.78 14.37
C TYR A 103 -2.06 39.26 14.17
N TRP A 104 -1.22 38.71 13.31
CA TRP A 104 -0.95 37.28 13.25
C TRP A 104 0.17 36.92 14.22
N ILE A 105 0.00 35.80 14.94
CA ILE A 105 0.99 35.27 15.88
C ILE A 105 1.30 33.81 15.54
N TYR A 106 2.58 33.45 15.63
CA TYR A 106 3.06 32.07 15.59
C TYR A 106 3.92 31.85 16.83
N SER A 107 3.46 31.05 17.79
CA SER A 107 4.18 30.83 19.05
C SER A 107 4.81 29.44 19.11
N LYS A 108 5.99 29.32 19.74
CA LYS A 108 6.46 28.01 20.23
C LYS A 108 5.58 27.52 21.39
N ALA A 109 5.83 26.28 21.83
CA ALA A 109 5.11 25.69 22.95
C ALA A 109 5.21 26.56 24.22
N LEU A 110 4.05 26.90 24.77
CA LEU A 110 3.91 27.79 25.93
C LEU A 110 4.14 27.02 27.23
N SER A 111 4.99 27.55 28.12
CA SER A 111 5.30 26.95 29.43
C SER A 111 5.33 27.95 30.59
N GLU A 112 5.23 29.25 30.30
CA GLU A 112 5.33 30.33 31.27
C GLU A 112 4.63 31.59 30.75
N ARG A 113 4.73 32.71 31.47
CA ARG A 113 4.22 34.01 31.00
C ARG A 113 4.86 34.32 29.64
N SER A 114 4.04 34.69 28.66
CA SER A 114 4.49 34.93 27.29
C SER A 114 3.85 36.19 26.73
N SER A 115 4.51 37.33 26.90
CA SER A 115 4.04 38.65 26.48
C SER A 115 4.40 38.97 25.02
N VAL A 116 3.36 39.12 24.20
CA VAL A 116 3.46 39.32 22.75
C VAL A 116 3.65 40.79 22.41
N LEU A 117 2.86 41.67 23.02
CA LEU A 117 2.98 43.13 22.89
C LEU A 117 2.88 43.75 24.28
N MET A 118 3.64 44.81 24.53
CA MET A 118 3.66 45.50 25.82
C MET A 118 3.64 47.03 25.66
N SER A 119 3.22 47.73 26.72
CA SER A 119 3.46 49.17 26.86
C SER A 119 4.95 49.46 27.08
N SER A 120 5.40 50.68 26.77
CA SER A 120 6.81 51.10 26.90
C SER A 120 7.36 51.00 28.32
N ASP A 121 6.50 51.11 29.34
CA ASP A 121 6.85 50.93 30.76
C ASP A 121 6.69 49.48 31.26
N GLY A 122 6.27 48.56 30.39
CA GLY A 122 6.09 47.14 30.67
C GLY A 122 4.93 46.80 31.61
N LYS A 123 4.10 47.78 32.00
CA LYS A 123 2.99 47.56 32.94
C LYS A 123 1.78 46.86 32.33
N TYR A 124 1.56 47.06 31.03
CA TYR A 124 0.42 46.53 30.30
C TYR A 124 0.91 45.58 29.21
N SER A 125 0.25 44.44 29.01
CA SER A 125 0.64 43.51 27.95
C SER A 125 -0.52 42.67 27.40
N PHE A 126 -0.41 42.31 26.12
CA PHE A 126 -1.15 41.19 25.53
C PHE A 126 -0.29 39.93 25.62
N ASP A 127 -0.83 38.89 26.26
CA ASP A 127 -0.07 37.68 26.58
C ASP A 127 -0.69 36.45 25.90
N ALA A 128 0.16 35.66 25.24
CA ALA A 128 -0.22 34.34 24.73
C ALA A 128 -0.48 33.34 25.88
N ALA A 129 0.25 33.50 27.00
CA ALA A 129 0.06 32.78 28.25
C ALA A 129 0.31 33.71 29.45
N ILE A 130 -0.54 33.64 30.47
CA ILE A 130 -0.43 34.48 31.68
C ILE A 130 0.70 34.04 32.62
N SER A 131 0.86 32.74 32.84
CA SER A 131 1.86 32.18 33.76
C SER A 131 2.11 30.70 33.48
N SER A 132 3.08 30.09 34.16
CA SER A 132 3.33 28.64 34.06
C SER A 132 2.19 27.78 34.62
N SER A 133 1.38 28.33 35.53
CA SER A 133 0.18 27.67 36.06
C SER A 133 -1.10 28.01 35.30
N ASN A 134 -1.05 28.99 34.39
CA ASN A 134 -2.18 29.44 33.60
C ASN A 134 -1.73 29.77 32.17
N LEU A 135 -1.70 28.73 31.32
CA LEU A 135 -1.34 28.82 29.90
C LEU A 135 -2.47 29.37 29.01
N LYS A 136 -3.43 30.07 29.61
CA LYS A 136 -4.48 30.77 28.87
C LYS A 136 -3.98 32.13 28.42
N THR A 137 -4.46 32.56 27.27
CA THR A 137 -4.26 33.91 26.74
C THR A 137 -4.91 34.94 27.66
N GLY A 138 -4.30 36.12 27.78
CA GLY A 138 -4.88 37.18 28.59
C GLY A 138 -4.12 38.49 28.48
N VAL A 139 -4.42 39.40 29.39
CA VAL A 139 -3.74 40.70 29.48
C VAL A 139 -3.27 40.97 30.90
N HIS A 140 -2.08 41.55 31.03
CA HIS A 140 -1.71 42.23 32.26
C HIS A 140 -2.18 43.68 32.20
N VAL A 141 -2.84 44.13 33.25
CA VAL A 141 -3.41 45.49 33.39
C VAL A 141 -2.67 46.34 34.43
N GLY A 142 -1.50 45.88 34.88
CA GLY A 142 -0.69 46.49 35.92
C GLY A 142 0.47 45.57 36.35
N THR A 143 1.15 45.94 37.43
CA THR A 143 2.34 45.23 37.95
C THR A 143 2.06 44.39 39.19
N GLY A 144 0.86 44.47 39.77
CA GLY A 144 0.45 43.65 40.91
C GLY A 144 0.24 42.20 40.52
N SER A 145 0.40 41.29 41.48
CA SER A 145 0.25 39.84 41.26
C SER A 145 -1.16 39.40 40.82
N GLY A 146 -2.17 40.26 40.99
CA GLY A 146 -3.55 40.04 40.57
C GLY A 146 -3.99 40.90 39.38
N ASP A 147 -3.12 41.71 38.80
CA ASP A 147 -3.45 42.66 37.72
C ASP A 147 -3.50 41.94 36.37
N VAL A 148 -4.34 40.91 36.28
CA VAL A 148 -4.44 40.04 35.11
C VAL A 148 -5.90 39.77 34.75
N LEU A 149 -6.22 39.87 33.46
CA LEU A 149 -7.48 39.41 32.90
C LEU A 149 -7.21 38.18 32.03
N THR A 150 -7.77 37.03 32.42
CA THR A 150 -7.63 35.76 31.67
C THR A 150 -8.80 35.57 30.72
N PHE A 151 -8.51 35.13 29.49
CA PHE A 151 -9.49 34.81 28.47
C PHE A 151 -9.49 33.29 28.22
N GLN A 152 -10.67 32.70 27.94
CA GLN A 152 -10.82 31.25 27.81
C GLN A 152 -10.30 30.68 26.48
N TYR A 153 -9.02 30.92 26.18
CA TYR A 153 -8.34 30.44 24.98
C TYR A 153 -6.92 30.01 25.30
N THR A 154 -6.48 28.89 24.71
CA THR A 154 -5.09 28.42 24.77
C THR A 154 -4.55 28.44 23.36
N LEU A 155 -3.49 29.21 23.13
CA LEU A 155 -2.87 29.33 21.82
C LEU A 155 -2.15 28.01 21.46
N PRO A 156 -2.43 27.40 20.30
CA PRO A 156 -1.70 26.23 19.84
C PRO A 156 -0.25 26.58 19.49
N ALA A 157 0.66 25.65 19.79
CA ALA A 157 2.05 25.76 19.36
C ALA A 157 2.17 25.63 17.84
N GLU A 158 3.15 26.31 17.27
CA GLU A 158 3.61 26.14 15.89
C GLU A 158 2.52 26.30 14.82
N THR A 159 1.51 27.13 15.12
CA THR A 159 0.37 27.42 14.23
C THR A 159 0.14 28.93 14.16
N TRP A 160 -0.07 29.45 12.96
CA TRP A 160 -0.47 30.85 12.78
C TRP A 160 -1.91 31.06 13.26
N VAL A 161 -2.10 32.03 14.16
CA VAL A 161 -3.40 32.43 14.68
C VAL A 161 -3.53 33.93 14.54
N HIS A 162 -4.69 34.42 14.09
CA HIS A 162 -4.97 35.85 14.10
C HIS A 162 -5.60 36.25 15.44
N MET A 163 -4.97 37.18 16.14
CA MET A 163 -5.46 37.73 17.39
C MET A 163 -5.93 39.16 17.18
N THR A 164 -7.08 39.51 17.76
CA THR A 164 -7.54 40.89 17.79
C THR A 164 -8.08 41.26 19.15
N TRP A 165 -7.58 42.36 19.67
CA TRP A 165 -8.01 42.97 20.91
C TRP A 165 -8.76 44.25 20.60
N THR A 166 -10.00 44.37 21.07
CA THR A 166 -10.79 45.59 20.95
C THR A 166 -11.12 46.13 22.32
N GLN A 167 -11.06 47.43 22.52
CA GLN A 167 -11.40 48.07 23.79
C GLN A 167 -12.24 49.33 23.53
N ASP A 168 -13.30 49.50 24.29
CA ASP A 168 -14.00 50.78 24.47
C ASP A 168 -14.63 50.87 25.88
N LYS A 169 -15.15 52.05 26.22
CA LYS A 169 -15.86 52.26 27.50
C LYS A 169 -17.27 51.67 27.55
N THR A 170 -17.83 51.24 26.42
CA THR A 170 -19.22 50.75 26.32
C THR A 170 -19.31 49.23 26.50
N ASN A 171 -18.48 48.48 25.78
CA ASN A 171 -18.42 47.03 25.68
C ASN A 171 -17.31 46.44 26.55
N GLY A 172 -16.20 47.15 26.71
CA GLY A 172 -15.02 46.70 27.45
C GLY A 172 -13.98 46.02 26.54
N LEU A 173 -13.08 45.24 27.14
CA LEU A 173 -11.99 44.56 26.42
C LEU A 173 -12.45 43.21 25.86
N SER A 174 -12.39 43.04 24.55
CA SER A 174 -12.73 41.77 23.89
C SER A 174 -11.53 41.16 23.19
N LEU A 175 -11.45 39.83 23.24
CA LEU A 175 -10.53 39.02 22.43
C LEU A 175 -11.31 38.37 21.30
N TYR A 176 -10.83 38.54 20.07
CA TYR A 176 -11.23 37.78 18.90
C TYR A 176 -10.05 36.90 18.46
N VAL A 177 -10.37 35.66 18.09
CA VAL A 177 -9.42 34.70 17.53
C VAL A 177 -9.93 34.25 16.18
N ASN A 178 -9.09 34.39 15.14
CA ASN A 178 -9.44 34.07 13.75
C ASN A 178 -10.77 34.72 13.30
N GLY A 179 -11.04 35.94 13.77
CA GLY A 179 -12.23 36.72 13.42
C GLY A 179 -13.44 36.47 14.31
N THR A 180 -13.45 35.43 15.14
CA THR A 180 -14.58 35.13 16.05
C THR A 180 -14.30 35.63 17.47
N VAL A 181 -15.31 36.24 18.11
CA VAL A 181 -15.19 36.66 19.51
C VAL A 181 -15.04 35.45 20.44
N VAL A 182 -14.01 35.47 21.28
CA VAL A 182 -13.79 34.46 22.32
C VAL A 182 -14.51 34.87 23.60
N GLN A 183 -14.25 36.10 24.06
CA GLN A 183 -14.78 36.61 25.32
C GLN A 183 -14.64 38.13 25.39
N THR A 184 -15.57 38.77 26.11
CA THR A 184 -15.53 40.19 26.47
C THR A 184 -15.44 40.33 27.98
N ASN A 185 -14.55 41.21 28.45
CA ASN A 185 -14.33 41.54 29.84
C ASN A 185 -14.68 43.02 30.10
N ALA A 186 -15.48 43.29 31.13
CA ALA A 186 -15.98 44.63 31.42
C ALA A 186 -14.98 45.54 32.15
N TRP A 187 -13.77 45.08 32.52
CA TRP A 187 -12.83 45.82 33.36
C TRP A 187 -12.49 47.20 32.81
N THR A 188 -12.29 47.33 31.50
CA THR A 188 -11.90 48.60 30.87
C THR A 188 -13.04 49.61 30.72
N LYS A 189 -14.29 49.24 31.02
CA LYS A 189 -15.43 50.17 31.06
C LYS A 189 -15.24 51.27 32.09
N THR A 190 -14.63 50.94 33.22
CA THR A 190 -14.42 51.87 34.35
C THR A 190 -12.95 52.13 34.66
N ASN A 191 -12.02 51.45 33.99
CA ASN A 191 -10.58 51.57 34.24
C ASN A 191 -9.83 52.00 32.97
N ALA A 192 -8.75 52.76 33.14
CA ALA A 192 -7.86 53.13 32.05
C ALA A 192 -7.04 51.90 31.61
N PHE A 193 -6.96 51.69 30.30
CA PHE A 193 -6.14 50.64 29.70
C PHE A 193 -5.49 51.19 28.43
N PRO A 194 -4.26 51.73 28.54
CA PRO A 194 -3.54 52.21 27.37
C PRO A 194 -3.22 51.03 26.45
N CYS A 195 -3.18 51.27 25.14
CA CYS A 195 -2.87 50.25 24.14
C CYS A 195 -1.44 49.69 24.36
N PRO A 196 -1.26 48.42 24.75
CA PRO A 196 0.05 47.86 25.07
C PRO A 196 0.75 47.36 23.81
N ALA A 197 1.08 48.27 22.90
CA ALA A 197 1.67 47.95 21.59
C ALA A 197 2.88 48.84 21.24
N ASP A 198 3.67 49.23 22.24
CA ASP A 198 4.93 49.97 22.03
C ASP A 198 6.13 49.02 21.89
N LEU A 199 6.12 47.88 22.61
CA LEU A 199 7.17 46.86 22.57
C LEU A 199 6.63 45.59 21.92
N PHE A 200 7.32 45.09 20.89
CA PHE A 200 6.95 43.87 20.18
C PHE A 200 7.79 42.72 20.73
N GLY A 201 7.20 41.85 21.54
CA GLY A 201 7.90 40.83 22.30
C GLY A 201 8.35 41.31 23.68
N GLY A 202 8.27 40.40 24.65
CA GLY A 202 8.63 40.65 26.04
C GLY A 202 8.86 39.37 26.82
N SER A 203 8.48 39.36 28.09
CA SER A 203 8.68 38.23 29.00
C SER A 203 8.16 36.92 28.41
N GLY A 204 9.07 35.95 28.20
CA GLY A 204 8.82 34.57 27.82
C GLY A 204 8.25 34.30 26.41
N PHE A 205 7.92 35.32 25.62
CA PHE A 205 7.45 35.11 24.24
C PHE A 205 8.60 34.68 23.33
N GLU A 206 8.38 33.57 22.62
CA GLU A 206 9.27 33.04 21.60
C GLU A 206 8.42 32.63 20.40
N GLY A 207 8.61 33.32 19.27
CA GLY A 207 7.70 33.17 18.14
C GLY A 207 7.83 34.27 17.11
N LYS A 208 6.77 34.47 16.33
CA LYS A 208 6.69 35.47 15.26
C LYS A 208 5.42 36.30 15.37
N ILE A 209 5.52 37.57 14.99
CA ILE A 209 4.42 38.51 14.86
C ILE A 209 4.41 39.01 13.42
N ASP A 210 3.23 39.06 12.82
CA ASP A 210 3.04 39.50 11.45
C ASP A 210 1.77 40.37 11.31
N GLU A 211 1.75 41.27 10.32
CA GLU A 211 0.61 42.14 9.99
C GLU A 211 0.02 42.91 11.20
N LEU A 212 0.86 43.56 12.00
CA LEU A 212 0.39 44.30 13.19
C LEU A 212 -0.32 45.60 12.77
N LYS A 213 -1.63 45.68 13.01
CA LYS A 213 -2.51 46.80 12.68
C LYS A 213 -3.15 47.38 13.93
N ILE A 214 -3.12 48.71 14.05
CA ILE A 214 -3.67 49.44 15.19
C ILE A 214 -4.64 50.51 14.68
N TYR A 215 -5.84 50.56 15.26
CA TYR A 215 -6.94 51.46 14.91
C TYR A 215 -7.40 52.26 16.13
N ASN A 216 -7.91 53.49 15.92
CA ASN A 216 -8.37 54.40 16.98
C ASN A 216 -9.83 54.22 17.38
N ARG A 217 -10.44 53.08 17.01
CA ARG A 217 -11.80 52.70 17.38
C ARG A 217 -11.95 51.19 17.47
N VAL A 218 -13.09 50.75 17.98
CA VAL A 218 -13.52 49.35 17.92
C VAL A 218 -13.94 49.01 16.49
N LEU A 219 -13.34 47.95 15.94
CA LEU A 219 -13.75 47.37 14.67
C LEU A 219 -14.92 46.41 14.87
N THR A 220 -15.81 46.37 13.88
CA THR A 220 -16.85 45.34 13.78
C THR A 220 -16.23 43.98 13.42
N GLU A 221 -16.95 42.88 13.69
CA GLU A 221 -16.48 41.53 13.33
C GLU A 221 -16.15 41.40 11.83
N ASN A 222 -16.94 42.02 10.95
CA ASN A 222 -16.67 42.04 9.50
C ASN A 222 -15.38 42.78 9.15
N GLU A 223 -15.10 43.90 9.82
CA GLU A 223 -13.87 44.68 9.61
C GLU A 223 -12.65 43.93 10.15
N ILE A 224 -12.78 43.21 11.27
CA ILE A 224 -11.73 42.33 11.81
C ILE A 224 -11.43 41.22 10.80
N MET A 225 -12.46 40.54 10.28
CA MET A 225 -12.30 39.50 9.26
C MET A 225 -11.65 40.02 7.98
N ALA A 226 -11.98 41.25 7.54
CA ALA A 226 -11.32 41.87 6.40
C ALA A 226 -9.85 42.24 6.71
N GLY A 227 -9.57 42.72 7.92
CA GLY A 227 -8.22 43.10 8.37
C GLY A 227 -7.24 41.94 8.52
N MET A 228 -7.75 40.71 8.69
CA MET A 228 -6.96 39.48 8.72
C MET A 228 -6.23 39.18 7.42
N MET A 229 -6.75 39.68 6.30
CA MET A 229 -6.24 39.36 4.98
C MET A 229 -5.01 40.22 4.66
N GLY A 230 -3.96 39.58 4.15
CA GLY A 230 -2.73 40.23 3.69
C GLY A 230 -2.58 40.18 2.18
N LYS A 231 -1.58 40.88 1.63
CA LYS A 231 -1.20 40.73 0.21
C LYS A 231 -0.85 39.27 -0.07
N GLY A 232 -1.55 38.64 -0.99
CA GLY A 232 -1.43 37.20 -1.23
C GLY A 232 -2.73 36.51 -1.60
N LEU A 233 -2.64 35.18 -1.68
CA LEU A 233 -3.78 34.27 -1.77
C LEU A 233 -4.27 33.95 -0.36
N ASN A 234 -5.40 34.54 0.03
CA ASN A 234 -6.03 34.32 1.32
C ASN A 234 -7.01 33.13 1.19
N ILE A 235 -6.53 31.93 1.49
CA ILE A 235 -7.32 30.69 1.43
C ILE A 235 -7.87 30.37 2.82
N GLN A 236 -9.18 30.10 2.90
CA GLN A 236 -9.88 29.89 4.17
C GLN A 236 -9.48 28.59 4.88
N GLU A 237 -9.36 27.49 4.12
CA GLU A 237 -9.10 26.15 4.66
C GLU A 237 -8.02 25.49 3.78
N MET A 238 -6.84 25.26 4.38
CA MET A 238 -5.67 24.73 3.68
C MET A 238 -5.61 23.20 3.69
N LYS A 239 -6.52 22.55 4.41
CA LYS A 239 -6.66 21.09 4.48
C LYS A 239 -8.13 20.72 4.53
N LYS A 240 -8.57 19.82 3.65
CA LYS A 240 -9.95 19.33 3.62
C LYS A 240 -10.00 17.81 3.58
N GLU A 241 -10.83 17.21 4.43
CA GLU A 241 -11.26 15.83 4.27
C GLU A 241 -12.61 15.78 3.55
N LEU A 242 -12.73 14.91 2.55
CA LEU A 242 -13.92 14.71 1.73
C LEU A 242 -14.23 13.22 1.59
N LYS A 243 -15.50 12.85 1.56
CA LYS A 243 -15.91 11.51 1.13
C LYS A 243 -15.87 11.42 -0.39
N VAL A 244 -15.60 10.23 -0.93
CA VAL A 244 -15.73 9.95 -2.37
C VAL A 244 -17.11 10.41 -2.88
N GLY A 245 -17.12 11.23 -3.93
CA GLY A 245 -18.35 11.80 -4.50
C GLY A 245 -18.74 13.18 -3.93
N GLU A 246 -18.18 13.61 -2.81
CA GLU A 246 -18.40 14.95 -2.28
C GLU A 246 -17.69 16.02 -3.12
N SER A 247 -18.26 17.23 -3.08
CA SER A 247 -17.66 18.43 -3.65
C SER A 247 -17.47 19.50 -2.59
N TRP A 248 -16.41 20.29 -2.74
CA TRP A 248 -16.10 21.39 -1.82
C TRP A 248 -15.43 22.53 -2.56
N GLN A 249 -15.85 23.75 -2.26
CA GLN A 249 -15.33 24.96 -2.88
C GLN A 249 -14.06 25.43 -2.16
N VAL A 250 -12.94 25.55 -2.87
CA VAL A 250 -11.80 26.31 -2.34
C VAL A 250 -12.21 27.78 -2.30
N VAL A 251 -12.36 28.33 -1.10
CA VAL A 251 -12.64 29.76 -0.90
C VAL A 251 -11.32 30.51 -0.85
N THR A 252 -11.07 31.35 -1.86
CA THR A 252 -9.85 32.13 -2.00
C THR A 252 -10.18 33.60 -2.26
N ASN A 253 -9.53 34.50 -1.54
CA ASN A 253 -9.51 35.92 -1.89
C ASN A 253 -8.09 36.35 -2.26
N LEU A 254 -7.94 37.09 -3.36
CA LEU A 254 -6.65 37.61 -3.82
C LEU A 254 -6.54 39.10 -3.48
N ILE A 255 -5.54 39.44 -2.68
CA ILE A 255 -5.12 40.83 -2.47
C ILE A 255 -3.78 41.02 -3.18
N SER A 256 -3.74 41.93 -4.15
CA SER A 256 -2.54 42.20 -4.94
C SER A 256 -2.56 43.63 -5.48
N ASP A 257 -1.42 44.17 -5.85
CA ASP A 257 -1.32 45.47 -6.55
C ASP A 257 -1.43 45.30 -8.08
N GLN A 258 -1.41 44.07 -8.60
CA GLN A 258 -1.50 43.79 -10.04
C GLN A 258 -2.93 43.92 -10.57
N GLU A 259 -3.12 44.43 -11.78
CA GLU A 259 -4.45 44.55 -12.40
C GLU A 259 -5.12 43.18 -12.65
N ASP A 260 -4.33 42.18 -13.07
CA ASP A 260 -4.84 40.84 -13.33
C ASP A 260 -5.04 40.05 -12.03
N LYS A 261 -6.31 39.86 -11.66
CA LYS A 261 -6.75 39.10 -10.48
C LYS A 261 -7.08 37.63 -10.75
N THR A 262 -6.74 37.10 -11.92
CA THR A 262 -7.12 35.74 -12.31
C THR A 262 -6.46 34.71 -11.39
N ILE A 263 -7.29 33.93 -10.68
CA ILE A 263 -6.83 32.79 -9.88
C ILE A 263 -7.01 31.51 -10.71
N THR A 264 -6.04 30.62 -10.63
CA THR A 264 -6.06 29.31 -11.29
C THR A 264 -5.92 28.20 -10.27
N TYR A 265 -6.64 27.11 -10.50
CA TYR A 265 -6.64 25.93 -9.64
C TYR A 265 -6.13 24.73 -10.42
N THR A 266 -5.27 23.91 -9.82
CA THR A 266 -4.78 22.68 -10.47
C THR A 266 -4.61 21.58 -9.44
N SER A 267 -5.26 20.44 -9.65
CA SER A 267 -5.03 19.25 -8.84
C SER A 267 -3.72 18.57 -9.25
N SER A 268 -2.90 18.20 -8.26
CA SER A 268 -1.66 17.44 -8.47
C SER A 268 -1.93 15.98 -8.85
N ASP A 269 -3.06 15.43 -8.39
CA ASP A 269 -3.60 14.13 -8.79
C ASP A 269 -5.13 14.19 -9.04
N PRO A 270 -5.55 14.43 -10.30
CA PRO A 270 -6.95 14.47 -10.69
C PRO A 270 -7.70 13.14 -10.54
N GLU A 271 -7.01 12.01 -10.38
CA GLU A 271 -7.67 10.71 -10.15
C GLU A 271 -8.20 10.62 -8.71
N ILE A 272 -7.56 11.33 -7.75
CA ILE A 272 -8.00 11.43 -6.35
C ILE A 272 -9.07 12.52 -6.20
N ALA A 273 -8.77 13.73 -6.67
CA ALA A 273 -9.76 14.82 -6.69
C ALA A 273 -9.51 15.75 -7.87
N THR A 274 -10.56 16.10 -8.61
CA THR A 274 -10.49 17.10 -9.68
C THR A 274 -10.80 18.49 -9.12
N VAL A 275 -10.32 19.54 -9.77
CA VAL A 275 -10.72 20.92 -9.45
C VAL A 275 -11.14 21.66 -10.72
N SER A 276 -12.22 22.42 -10.58
CA SER A 276 -12.82 23.28 -11.59
C SER A 276 -12.04 24.59 -11.76
N GLU A 277 -12.33 25.35 -12.83
CA GLU A 277 -11.74 26.68 -13.07
C GLU A 277 -12.10 27.69 -11.98
N ASP A 278 -13.27 27.52 -11.34
CA ASP A 278 -13.75 28.34 -10.23
C ASP A 278 -13.31 27.83 -8.85
N GLY A 279 -12.51 26.77 -8.77
CA GLY A 279 -12.02 26.22 -7.50
C GLY A 279 -12.94 25.17 -6.85
N MET A 280 -14.01 24.71 -7.51
CA MET A 280 -14.81 23.58 -7.03
C MET A 280 -14.02 22.27 -7.11
N VAL A 281 -13.68 21.69 -5.96
CA VAL A 281 -13.04 20.37 -5.83
C VAL A 281 -14.10 19.30 -5.85
N GLN A 282 -13.86 18.22 -6.56
CA GLN A 282 -14.71 17.03 -6.58
C GLN A 282 -13.85 15.82 -6.21
N ALA A 283 -14.18 15.19 -5.09
CA ALA A 283 -13.55 13.96 -4.62
C ALA A 283 -13.94 12.78 -5.53
N LYS A 284 -12.94 12.07 -6.06
CA LYS A 284 -13.12 10.97 -7.03
C LYS A 284 -12.71 9.62 -6.46
N LYS A 285 -11.57 9.57 -5.77
CA LYS A 285 -10.99 8.32 -5.29
C LYS A 285 -10.28 8.57 -3.97
N ARG A 286 -10.30 7.57 -3.08
CA ARG A 286 -9.55 7.58 -1.83
C ARG A 286 -8.07 7.91 -2.05
N GLY A 287 -7.52 8.76 -1.19
CA GLY A 287 -6.12 9.14 -1.20
C GLY A 287 -5.94 10.61 -0.83
N THR A 288 -4.70 11.07 -0.83
CA THR A 288 -4.38 12.48 -0.56
C THR A 288 -3.82 13.12 -1.82
N THR A 289 -4.32 14.30 -2.17
CA THR A 289 -3.85 15.13 -3.29
C THR A 289 -3.73 16.58 -2.85
N GLN A 290 -3.20 17.44 -3.70
CA GLN A 290 -3.08 18.87 -3.44
C GLN A 290 -3.71 19.68 -4.57
N ILE A 291 -4.43 20.74 -4.22
CA ILE A 291 -4.89 21.77 -5.15
C ILE A 291 -3.91 22.94 -5.08
N LEU A 292 -3.16 23.14 -6.16
CA LEU A 292 -2.34 24.34 -6.35
C LEU A 292 -3.27 25.50 -6.74
N VAL A 293 -3.23 26.56 -5.95
CA VAL A 293 -3.94 27.82 -6.18
C VAL A 293 -2.89 28.87 -6.57
N LYS A 294 -3.09 29.54 -7.70
CA LYS A 294 -2.09 30.46 -8.26
C LYS A 294 -2.70 31.71 -8.87
N ASN A 295 -2.12 32.87 -8.60
CA ASN A 295 -2.26 34.06 -9.44
C ASN A 295 -0.94 34.30 -10.20
N ALA A 296 -0.98 34.20 -11.52
CA ALA A 296 0.24 34.29 -12.33
C ALA A 296 0.82 35.70 -12.41
N ALA A 297 -0.02 36.73 -12.31
CA ALA A 297 0.39 38.12 -12.44
C ALA A 297 1.22 38.61 -11.25
N SER A 298 0.80 38.28 -10.03
CA SER A 298 1.54 38.60 -8.80
C SER A 298 2.64 37.58 -8.48
N GLY A 299 2.55 36.36 -9.02
CA GLY A 299 3.42 35.25 -8.68
C GLY A 299 3.06 34.53 -7.38
N TYR A 300 1.91 34.83 -6.76
CA TYR A 300 1.45 34.15 -5.56
C TYR A 300 1.01 32.71 -5.87
N GLU A 301 1.47 31.77 -5.05
CA GLU A 301 1.19 30.33 -5.16
C GLU A 301 0.96 29.74 -3.76
N GLU A 302 -0.10 28.95 -3.61
CA GLU A 302 -0.47 28.26 -2.36
C GLU A 302 -1.02 26.86 -2.66
N THR A 303 -0.97 25.95 -1.69
CA THR A 303 -1.47 24.57 -1.85
C THR A 303 -2.49 24.19 -0.79
N VAL A 304 -3.63 23.64 -1.22
CA VAL A 304 -4.64 23.05 -0.33
C VAL A 304 -4.52 21.53 -0.36
N GLU A 305 -4.33 20.91 0.80
CA GLU A 305 -4.32 19.45 0.93
C GLU A 305 -5.75 18.90 0.92
N ILE A 306 -6.03 17.93 0.06
CA ILE A 306 -7.32 17.24 0.00
C ILE A 306 -7.11 15.78 0.35
N ARG A 307 -7.69 15.33 1.46
CA ARG A 307 -7.78 13.92 1.84
C ARG A 307 -9.15 13.39 1.44
N VAL A 308 -9.18 12.40 0.57
CA VAL A 308 -10.41 11.73 0.17
C VAL A 308 -10.51 10.40 0.91
N ILE A 309 -11.61 10.20 1.64
CA ILE A 309 -11.95 8.97 2.35
C ILE A 309 -13.12 8.27 1.67
N LYS A 310 -13.25 6.96 1.91
CA LYS A 310 -14.42 6.19 1.47
C LYS A 310 -15.27 5.89 2.70
N GLU A 311 -16.56 6.16 2.60
CA GLU A 311 -17.52 5.70 3.61
C GLU A 311 -17.72 4.19 3.46
N ILE A 312 -17.59 3.47 4.57
CA ILE A 312 -17.76 2.02 4.62
C ILE A 312 -19.03 1.69 5.38
N THR A 313 -19.66 0.59 5.00
CA THR A 313 -20.68 -0.07 5.81
C THR A 313 -19.98 -1.00 6.80
N ILE A 314 -20.40 -1.00 8.06
CA ILE A 314 -19.73 -1.77 9.13
C ILE A 314 -20.38 -3.12 9.43
N HIS A 315 -21.53 -3.42 8.82
CA HIS A 315 -22.14 -4.75 8.79
C HIS A 315 -21.94 -5.43 7.43
N ASN A 316 -22.15 -6.75 7.37
CA ASN A 316 -22.07 -7.49 6.13
C ASN A 316 -23.24 -7.16 5.18
N THR A 317 -22.93 -6.81 3.94
CA THR A 317 -23.91 -6.45 2.89
C THR A 317 -23.93 -7.44 1.73
N VAL A 318 -22.98 -8.38 1.68
CA VAL A 318 -22.86 -9.32 0.55
C VAL A 318 -23.69 -10.59 0.77
N PRO A 319 -24.10 -11.27 -0.32
CA PRO A 319 -24.80 -12.54 -0.22
C PRO A 319 -23.98 -13.58 0.56
N VAL A 320 -24.65 -14.38 1.38
CA VAL A 320 -24.07 -15.49 2.15
C VAL A 320 -24.48 -16.83 1.52
N TYR A 321 -23.49 -17.66 1.21
CA TYR A 321 -23.68 -19.03 0.71
C TYR A 321 -23.32 -20.02 1.81
N LYS A 322 -24.27 -20.87 2.24
CA LYS A 322 -23.98 -21.92 3.22
C LYS A 322 -23.25 -23.09 2.55
N LEU A 323 -22.09 -23.46 3.09
CA LEU A 323 -21.36 -24.63 2.64
C LEU A 323 -22.16 -25.91 2.95
N ASN A 324 -22.19 -26.85 2.01
CA ASN A 324 -22.89 -28.11 2.21
C ASN A 324 -22.14 -28.98 3.24
N GLU A 325 -22.86 -29.61 4.17
CA GLU A 325 -22.28 -30.46 5.22
C GLU A 325 -21.40 -31.61 4.69
N SER A 326 -21.68 -32.11 3.48
CA SER A 326 -20.82 -33.12 2.82
C SER A 326 -19.40 -32.64 2.48
N LYS A 327 -19.15 -31.33 2.61
CA LYS A 327 -17.84 -30.68 2.44
C LYS A 327 -17.13 -30.43 3.77
N LEU A 328 -17.74 -30.83 4.88
CA LEU A 328 -17.19 -30.72 6.23
C LEU A 328 -16.83 -32.11 6.78
N SER A 329 -15.74 -32.17 7.55
CA SER A 329 -15.31 -33.39 8.24
C SER A 329 -14.55 -33.06 9.52
N ASP A 330 -14.57 -33.94 10.50
CA ASP A 330 -13.84 -33.73 11.75
C ASP A 330 -12.39 -34.23 11.63
N ILE A 331 -11.42 -33.42 12.06
CA ILE A 331 -10.00 -33.82 12.13
C ILE A 331 -9.70 -34.46 13.48
N ASP A 332 -10.20 -33.87 14.56
CA ASP A 332 -10.01 -34.36 15.92
C ASP A 332 -11.13 -33.87 16.83
N LYS A 333 -11.84 -34.83 17.44
CA LYS A 333 -12.95 -34.62 18.38
C LYS A 333 -12.75 -35.57 19.57
N ASP A 334 -12.86 -35.07 20.79
CA ASP A 334 -12.77 -35.86 22.03
C ASP A 334 -14.03 -35.62 22.89
N GLU A 335 -15.17 -36.04 22.37
CA GLU A 335 -16.49 -35.77 22.95
C GLU A 335 -16.64 -36.35 24.36
N SER A 336 -16.27 -37.61 24.57
CA SER A 336 -16.29 -38.25 25.89
C SER A 336 -15.19 -37.76 26.84
N ASN A 337 -14.24 -36.95 26.34
CA ASN A 337 -13.05 -36.49 27.05
C ASN A 337 -12.16 -37.63 27.59
N GLU A 338 -12.19 -38.79 26.94
CA GLU A 338 -11.38 -39.95 27.33
C GLU A 338 -9.88 -39.69 27.18
N LYS A 339 -9.51 -38.80 26.24
CA LYS A 339 -8.12 -38.39 26.01
C LYS A 339 -7.75 -37.12 26.80
N GLY A 340 -8.68 -36.57 27.59
CA GLY A 340 -8.47 -35.35 28.35
C GLY A 340 -8.27 -34.09 27.50
N ARG A 341 -8.77 -34.09 26.25
CA ARG A 341 -8.55 -33.00 25.28
C ARG A 341 -9.84 -32.51 24.62
N ARG A 342 -10.95 -32.50 25.37
CA ARG A 342 -12.27 -32.03 24.88
C ARG A 342 -12.25 -30.63 24.27
N TYR A 343 -11.39 -29.73 24.76
CA TYR A 343 -11.16 -28.42 24.16
C TYR A 343 -9.85 -28.42 23.37
N LEU A 344 -9.95 -28.21 22.05
CA LEU A 344 -8.83 -28.07 21.11
C LEU A 344 -8.90 -26.67 20.51
N GLY A 345 -7.75 -26.00 20.42
CA GLY A 345 -7.70 -24.59 20.02
C GLY A 345 -6.82 -24.36 18.81
N GLN A 346 -7.18 -23.37 18.00
CA GLN A 346 -6.28 -22.57 17.16
C GLN A 346 -5.30 -23.39 16.29
N PRO A 347 -5.80 -24.15 15.31
CA PRO A 347 -4.96 -24.87 14.38
C PRO A 347 -4.21 -23.95 13.42
N ASP A 348 -3.10 -24.46 12.92
CA ASP A 348 -2.45 -23.96 11.72
C ASP A 348 -1.98 -25.12 10.83
N MET A 349 -1.96 -24.89 9.52
CA MET A 349 -1.77 -25.93 8.52
C MET A 349 -0.76 -25.53 7.44
N VAL A 350 0.05 -26.48 7.01
CA VAL A 350 0.89 -26.40 5.80
C VAL A 350 0.64 -27.59 4.87
N MET A 351 0.83 -27.35 3.58
CA MET A 351 0.86 -28.39 2.54
C MET A 351 2.29 -28.58 2.04
N LEU A 352 2.74 -29.83 1.94
CA LEU A 352 4.06 -30.17 1.40
C LEU A 352 4.13 -29.93 -0.12
N ASP A 353 5.33 -30.05 -0.69
CA ASP A 353 5.58 -29.75 -2.10
C ASP A 353 5.01 -30.80 -3.08
N ASP A 354 4.52 -31.93 -2.56
CA ASP A 354 3.79 -32.94 -3.32
C ASP A 354 2.34 -32.52 -3.65
N ASN A 355 1.90 -31.35 -3.16
CA ASN A 355 0.55 -30.81 -3.36
C ASN A 355 -0.54 -31.79 -2.91
N ARG A 356 -0.25 -32.57 -1.86
CA ARG A 356 -1.13 -33.62 -1.36
C ARG A 356 -1.02 -33.82 0.14
N THR A 357 0.19 -33.84 0.69
CA THR A 357 0.40 -34.10 2.11
C THR A 357 0.16 -32.83 2.92
N LEU A 358 -0.75 -32.91 3.89
CA LEU A 358 -1.13 -31.83 4.79
C LEU A 358 -0.65 -32.13 6.20
N ILE A 359 -0.16 -31.12 6.89
CA ILE A 359 0.21 -31.19 8.30
C ILE A 359 -0.51 -30.06 9.02
N THR A 360 -1.29 -30.41 10.04
CA THR A 360 -1.91 -29.44 10.95
C THR A 360 -1.45 -29.67 12.38
N VAL A 361 -1.35 -28.58 13.14
CA VAL A 361 -0.91 -28.57 14.53
C VAL A 361 -1.76 -27.62 15.36
N TYR A 362 -2.11 -28.05 16.57
CA TYR A 362 -2.96 -27.30 17.49
C TYR A 362 -2.72 -27.70 18.95
N PRO A 363 -2.93 -26.80 19.93
CA PRO A 363 -2.90 -27.13 21.35
C PRO A 363 -4.14 -27.90 21.81
N VAL A 364 -3.92 -28.77 22.80
CA VAL A 364 -4.96 -29.21 23.73
C VAL A 364 -5.19 -28.07 24.73
N GLY A 365 -6.30 -27.37 24.57
CA GLY A 365 -6.67 -26.18 25.34
C GLY A 365 -6.79 -24.92 24.49
N HIS A 366 -7.27 -23.86 25.10
CA HIS A 366 -7.51 -22.56 24.46
C HIS A 366 -6.21 -21.79 24.26
N GLY A 367 -5.46 -22.17 23.22
CA GLY A 367 -4.17 -21.57 22.92
C GLY A 367 -3.07 -21.89 23.92
N HIS A 368 -3.28 -22.85 24.82
CA HIS A 368 -2.34 -23.15 25.89
C HIS A 368 -2.47 -24.63 26.27
N GLY A 369 -1.37 -25.37 26.19
CA GLY A 369 -1.29 -26.78 26.53
C GLY A 369 -0.39 -27.60 25.60
N LYS A 370 -0.50 -28.93 25.68
CA LYS A 370 0.27 -29.86 24.87
C LYS A 370 -0.12 -29.73 23.39
N LEU A 371 0.85 -29.69 22.48
CA LEU A 371 0.56 -29.71 21.04
C LEU A 371 0.18 -31.12 20.54
N VAL A 372 -0.76 -31.16 19.60
CA VAL A 372 -1.14 -32.32 18.80
C VAL A 372 -0.84 -32.01 17.35
N MET A 373 -0.25 -32.97 16.64
CA MET A 373 0.01 -32.87 15.21
C MET A 373 -0.73 -33.98 14.47
N LYS A 374 -1.44 -33.62 13.40
CA LYS A 374 -2.10 -34.55 12.49
C LYS A 374 -1.51 -34.42 11.11
N VAL A 375 -1.38 -35.55 10.43
CA VAL A 375 -0.87 -35.66 9.06
C VAL A 375 -1.93 -36.32 8.19
N SER A 376 -2.17 -35.75 7.02
CA SER A 376 -2.97 -36.36 5.96
C SER A 376 -2.11 -36.54 4.72
N GLU A 377 -1.99 -37.77 4.23
CA GLU A 377 -1.23 -38.09 3.00
C GLU A 377 -2.13 -38.13 1.75
N ASP A 378 -3.41 -37.76 1.90
CA ASP A 378 -4.45 -37.89 0.88
C ASP A 378 -5.25 -36.60 0.68
N ALA A 379 -4.63 -35.44 0.93
CA ALA A 379 -5.22 -34.12 0.78
C ALA A 379 -6.44 -33.87 1.67
N GLY A 380 -6.39 -34.36 2.90
CA GLY A 380 -7.41 -34.12 3.93
C GLY A 380 -8.59 -35.08 3.89
N GLU A 381 -8.49 -36.23 3.20
CA GLU A 381 -9.56 -37.26 3.25
C GLU A 381 -9.46 -38.06 4.56
N THR A 382 -8.24 -38.40 4.99
CA THR A 382 -7.97 -39.07 6.25
C THR A 382 -6.83 -38.41 7.02
N TRP A 383 -6.88 -38.49 8.35
CA TRP A 383 -5.93 -37.85 9.25
C TRP A 383 -5.37 -38.85 10.26
N THR A 384 -4.04 -38.87 10.41
CA THR A 384 -3.32 -39.69 11.39
C THR A 384 -2.60 -38.80 12.39
N GLU A 385 -2.68 -39.13 13.68
CA GLU A 385 -1.97 -38.42 14.73
C GLU A 385 -0.51 -38.86 14.81
N LYS A 386 0.40 -37.89 14.88
CA LYS A 386 1.82 -38.13 15.12
C LYS A 386 2.07 -38.30 16.61
N THR A 387 2.62 -39.44 17.02
CA THR A 387 2.87 -39.77 18.43
C THR A 387 4.32 -39.51 18.86
N ASP A 388 5.26 -39.51 17.91
CA ASP A 388 6.68 -39.22 18.08
C ASP A 388 6.97 -37.71 17.92
N ILE A 389 6.25 -36.89 18.68
CA ILE A 389 6.48 -35.44 18.74
C ILE A 389 7.52 -35.08 19.82
N PRO A 390 8.24 -33.95 19.68
CA PRO A 390 9.24 -33.51 20.66
C PRO A 390 8.67 -33.34 22.07
N SER A 391 9.49 -33.64 23.08
CA SER A 391 9.08 -33.60 24.49
C SER A 391 8.79 -32.17 24.98
N SER A 392 9.52 -31.18 24.46
CA SER A 392 9.30 -29.75 24.74
C SER A 392 7.92 -29.25 24.30
N TRP A 393 7.22 -29.94 23.41
CA TRP A 393 5.86 -29.59 22.98
C TRP A 393 4.77 -29.94 24.00
N ALA A 394 5.14 -30.58 25.11
CA ALA A 394 4.21 -30.94 26.19
C ALA A 394 3.54 -29.73 26.86
N LYS A 395 4.13 -28.53 26.72
CA LYS A 395 3.62 -27.29 27.31
C LYS A 395 3.84 -26.09 26.40
N SER A 396 3.01 -25.94 25.36
CA SER A 396 2.91 -24.69 24.62
C SER A 396 2.11 -23.67 25.42
N LEU A 397 2.59 -22.43 25.51
CA LEU A 397 1.89 -21.36 26.22
C LEU A 397 1.02 -20.50 25.27
N GLU A 398 1.09 -20.78 23.97
CA GLU A 398 0.35 -20.05 22.95
C GLU A 398 -0.01 -20.95 21.75
N THR A 399 -0.92 -20.45 20.92
CA THR A 399 -1.11 -20.81 19.52
C THR A 399 0.20 -21.15 18.78
N PRO A 400 0.29 -22.30 18.11
CA PRO A 400 1.35 -22.59 17.16
C PRO A 400 1.05 -21.91 15.82
N THR A 401 2.10 -21.46 15.16
CA THR A 401 2.09 -21.13 13.73
C THR A 401 3.05 -22.06 13.00
N ILE A 402 2.71 -22.45 11.78
CA ILE A 402 3.54 -23.37 10.98
C ILE A 402 3.78 -22.82 9.58
N TYR A 403 5.03 -22.87 9.14
CA TYR A 403 5.46 -22.30 7.87
C TYR A 403 6.31 -23.27 7.07
N LYS A 404 6.16 -23.21 5.75
CA LYS A 404 7.02 -23.90 4.79
C LYS A 404 8.06 -22.91 4.24
N LEU A 405 9.34 -23.16 4.51
CA LEU A 405 10.46 -22.31 4.12
C LEU A 405 11.25 -22.98 2.99
N HIS A 406 11.34 -22.31 1.83
CA HIS A 406 12.17 -22.77 0.72
C HIS A 406 13.61 -22.23 0.86
N LEU A 407 14.55 -23.14 1.09
CA LEU A 407 15.95 -22.81 1.31
C LEU A 407 16.73 -22.69 0.00
N GLU A 408 17.85 -21.96 0.02
CA GLU A 408 18.63 -21.67 -1.19
C GLU A 408 19.30 -22.93 -1.80
N ASN A 409 19.55 -23.95 -0.98
CA ASN A 409 20.06 -25.25 -1.40
C ASN A 409 18.99 -26.13 -2.12
N GLY A 410 17.76 -25.63 -2.27
CA GLY A 410 16.65 -26.33 -2.91
C GLY A 410 15.88 -27.28 -1.98
N THR A 411 16.22 -27.36 -0.70
CA THR A 411 15.45 -28.12 0.30
C THR A 411 14.34 -27.26 0.91
N THR A 412 13.38 -27.93 1.52
CA THR A 412 12.27 -27.30 2.24
C THR A 412 12.41 -27.59 3.73
N ARG A 413 12.28 -26.55 4.56
CA ARG A 413 12.20 -26.66 6.02
C ARG A 413 10.80 -26.29 6.48
N LEU A 414 10.18 -27.15 7.30
CA LEU A 414 8.98 -26.79 8.03
C LEU A 414 9.39 -26.14 9.35
N MET A 415 8.77 -25.02 9.70
CA MET A 415 9.07 -24.26 10.90
C MET A 415 7.80 -24.10 11.72
N LEU A 416 7.80 -24.66 12.93
CA LEU A 416 6.77 -24.48 13.94
C LEU A 416 7.24 -23.43 14.96
N ILE A 417 6.36 -22.48 15.28
CA ILE A 417 6.67 -21.35 16.16
C ILE A 417 5.55 -21.16 17.18
N THR A 418 5.90 -20.92 18.45
CA THR A 418 4.96 -20.62 19.54
C THR A 418 5.46 -19.44 20.37
N GLY A 419 4.60 -18.50 20.73
CA GLY A 419 4.98 -17.39 21.61
C GLY A 419 5.00 -17.76 23.10
N LEU A 420 5.62 -16.90 23.90
CA LEU A 420 5.59 -16.99 25.37
C LEU A 420 4.97 -15.72 25.97
N PRO A 421 3.63 -15.60 25.95
CA PRO A 421 2.90 -14.48 26.54
C PRO A 421 2.91 -14.54 28.08
N ASN A 422 2.46 -13.47 28.73
CA ASN A 422 2.24 -13.46 30.18
C ASN A 422 0.75 -13.63 30.50
N TRP A 423 0.33 -14.85 30.85
CA TRP A 423 -1.04 -15.15 31.29
C TRP A 423 -1.34 -14.79 32.76
N GLY A 424 -0.54 -13.89 33.36
CA GLY A 424 -0.77 -13.34 34.71
C GLY A 424 0.12 -13.91 35.81
N SER A 425 0.97 -14.88 35.52
CA SER A 425 1.88 -15.52 36.50
C SER A 425 3.34 -15.61 36.05
N GLY A 426 3.69 -15.08 34.87
CA GLY A 426 5.03 -15.25 34.30
C GLY A 426 5.38 -16.72 34.07
N GLU A 427 4.43 -17.49 33.56
CA GLU A 427 4.56 -18.93 33.35
C GLU A 427 5.72 -19.27 32.39
N ALA A 428 6.46 -20.32 32.73
CA ALA A 428 7.53 -20.86 31.89
C ALA A 428 7.03 -22.01 30.99
N ASP A 429 7.66 -22.18 29.84
CA ASP A 429 7.43 -23.32 28.95
C ASP A 429 7.96 -24.65 29.55
N ALA A 430 7.89 -25.74 28.77
CA ALA A 430 8.38 -27.06 29.21
C ALA A 430 9.88 -27.10 29.55
N ASN A 431 10.67 -26.17 29.00
CA ASN A 431 12.12 -26.08 29.17
C ASN A 431 12.54 -24.99 30.18
N GLY A 432 11.58 -24.29 30.79
CA GLY A 432 11.83 -23.27 31.81
C GLY A 432 12.04 -21.85 31.27
N HIS A 433 11.80 -21.59 29.98
CA HIS A 433 11.94 -20.26 29.39
C HIS A 433 10.73 -19.36 29.69
N ILE A 434 10.97 -18.07 29.90
CA ILE A 434 9.93 -17.05 30.13
C ILE A 434 10.14 -15.89 29.16
N GLY A 435 9.18 -15.69 28.26
CA GLY A 435 9.24 -14.67 27.21
C GLY A 435 9.95 -15.15 25.94
N GLY A 436 9.93 -14.31 24.91
CA GLY A 436 10.42 -14.65 23.58
C GLY A 436 9.46 -15.58 22.84
N TRP A 437 10.00 -16.34 21.90
CA TRP A 437 9.27 -17.38 21.18
C TRP A 437 10.12 -18.64 21.03
N ASN A 438 9.44 -19.78 20.89
CA ASN A 438 10.08 -21.06 20.61
C ASN A 438 9.97 -21.42 19.14
N THR A 439 10.99 -22.11 18.65
CA THR A 439 11.05 -22.65 17.30
C THR A 439 11.33 -24.15 17.37
N SER A 440 10.68 -24.92 16.50
CA SER A 440 10.98 -26.33 16.22
C SER A 440 10.85 -26.54 14.72
N TYR A 441 11.78 -27.28 14.11
CA TYR A 441 11.76 -27.45 12.66
C TYR A 441 11.92 -28.91 12.23
N SER A 442 11.52 -29.15 10.98
CA SER A 442 11.70 -30.41 10.28
C SER A 442 12.31 -30.17 8.89
N ASP A 443 13.35 -30.92 8.56
CA ASP A 443 14.04 -30.90 7.25
C ASP A 443 13.74 -32.13 6.38
N ASP A 444 12.88 -33.04 6.86
CA ASP A 444 12.58 -34.33 6.22
C ASP A 444 11.09 -34.48 5.86
N GLY A 445 10.39 -33.36 5.72
CA GLY A 445 8.98 -33.32 5.36
C GLY A 445 8.03 -33.61 6.53
N GLY A 446 8.42 -33.28 7.76
CA GLY A 446 7.60 -33.46 8.96
C GLY A 446 7.73 -34.83 9.61
N LYS A 447 8.67 -35.69 9.16
CA LYS A 447 8.86 -37.04 9.72
C LYS A 447 9.54 -36.96 11.08
N THR A 448 10.53 -36.10 11.24
CA THR A 448 11.18 -35.80 12.53
C THR A 448 11.19 -34.30 12.79
N TRP A 449 11.17 -33.93 14.08
CA TRP A 449 11.12 -32.55 14.54
C TRP A 449 12.16 -32.32 15.63
N THR A 450 12.76 -31.13 15.65
CA THR A 450 13.69 -30.75 16.72
C THR A 450 12.97 -30.40 18.01
N GLU A 451 13.65 -30.51 19.15
CA GLU A 451 13.18 -29.88 20.39
C GLU A 451 13.12 -28.34 20.25
N TYR A 452 12.36 -27.67 21.13
CA TYR A 452 12.26 -26.23 21.15
C TYR A 452 13.62 -25.56 21.35
N LYS A 453 13.85 -24.52 20.54
CA LYS A 453 14.85 -23.50 20.77
C LYS A 453 14.17 -22.16 21.02
N ASN A 454 14.44 -21.56 22.17
CA ASN A 454 13.92 -20.25 22.54
C ASN A 454 14.74 -19.10 21.95
N TRP A 455 14.07 -18.00 21.63
CA TRP A 455 14.64 -16.78 21.08
C TRP A 455 14.09 -15.54 21.77
N HIS A 456 14.98 -14.58 22.09
CA HIS A 456 14.61 -13.24 22.55
C HIS A 456 13.73 -13.21 23.81
N GLU A 457 14.07 -13.98 24.86
CA GLU A 457 13.39 -13.90 26.17
C GLU A 457 13.26 -12.48 26.71
N LYS A 458 14.27 -11.65 26.42
CA LYS A 458 14.36 -10.25 26.80
C LYS A 458 14.39 -9.36 25.57
N LYS A 459 13.78 -8.19 25.69
CA LYS A 459 13.95 -7.06 24.76
C LYS A 459 15.31 -6.42 25.01
N LYS A 460 15.77 -5.59 24.07
CA LYS A 460 17.01 -4.79 24.19
C LYS A 460 17.14 -3.96 25.47
N ASP A 461 16.03 -3.52 26.06
CA ASP A 461 16.02 -2.75 27.32
C ASP A 461 16.13 -3.62 28.58
N GLY A 462 16.22 -4.94 28.43
CA GLY A 462 16.30 -5.92 29.51
C GLY A 462 14.95 -6.40 30.07
N THR A 463 13.83 -5.82 29.62
CA THR A 463 12.49 -6.28 30.01
C THR A 463 12.14 -7.61 29.35
N THR A 464 11.27 -8.40 29.97
CA THR A 464 10.80 -9.67 29.37
C THR A 464 9.98 -9.38 28.11
N ASN A 465 10.29 -10.10 27.04
CA ASN A 465 9.60 -9.99 25.76
C ASN A 465 8.38 -10.92 25.72
N TYR A 466 7.27 -10.54 26.34
CA TYR A 466 6.04 -11.32 26.26
C TYR A 466 5.40 -11.19 24.88
N THR A 467 5.59 -12.18 24.03
CA THR A 467 5.07 -12.18 22.66
C THR A 467 3.69 -12.82 22.63
N ILE A 468 2.75 -12.18 21.94
CA ILE A 468 1.42 -12.70 21.65
C ILE A 468 1.29 -12.95 20.14
N VAL A 469 0.77 -14.14 19.82
CA VAL A 469 0.74 -14.80 18.51
C VAL A 469 2.06 -14.61 17.77
N ALA A 470 3.13 -15.21 18.33
CA ALA A 470 4.47 -15.07 17.76
C ALA A 470 4.52 -15.57 16.31
N MET A 471 4.96 -14.67 15.43
CA MET A 471 4.95 -14.89 13.98
C MET A 471 3.54 -15.20 13.46
N ALA A 472 2.55 -14.39 13.86
CA ALA A 472 1.20 -14.37 13.26
C ALA A 472 1.25 -14.36 11.73
N SER A 473 2.32 -13.77 11.18
CA SER A 473 2.78 -14.00 9.81
C SER A 473 4.30 -14.16 9.75
N LEU A 474 4.77 -14.95 8.78
CA LEU A 474 6.19 -15.05 8.40
C LEU A 474 6.33 -14.95 6.88
N VAL A 475 6.71 -13.77 6.40
CA VAL A 475 6.73 -13.44 4.96
C VAL A 475 8.16 -13.45 4.42
N GLN A 476 8.45 -14.30 3.43
CA GLN A 476 9.73 -14.28 2.74
C GLN A 476 9.93 -12.96 2.00
N LEU A 477 11.06 -12.29 2.21
CA LEU A 477 11.38 -11.02 1.57
C LEU A 477 12.00 -11.20 0.18
N LYS A 478 11.95 -10.13 -0.62
CA LYS A 478 12.53 -10.07 -1.96
C LYS A 478 13.63 -9.01 -2.05
N ASP A 479 14.60 -9.25 -2.94
CA ASP A 479 15.61 -8.25 -3.32
C ASP A 479 15.03 -7.16 -4.25
N GLU A 480 15.85 -6.17 -4.61
CA GLU A 480 15.47 -5.08 -5.54
C GLU A 480 15.07 -5.57 -6.95
N ASN A 481 15.44 -6.79 -7.33
CA ASN A 481 15.08 -7.42 -8.59
C ASN A 481 13.79 -8.26 -8.46
N GLY A 482 13.24 -8.35 -7.25
CA GLY A 482 12.06 -9.13 -6.91
C GLY A 482 12.32 -10.64 -6.88
N LYS A 483 13.55 -11.08 -6.61
CA LYS A 483 13.90 -12.47 -6.30
C LYS A 483 13.77 -12.69 -4.80
N ASP A 484 13.20 -13.82 -4.39
CA ASP A 484 13.18 -14.24 -2.99
C ASP A 484 14.60 -14.36 -2.43
N ILE A 485 14.78 -13.90 -1.21
CA ILE A 485 16.03 -13.99 -0.45
C ILE A 485 15.83 -14.86 0.79
N GLN A 486 16.93 -15.38 1.35
CA GLN A 486 16.94 -16.18 2.58
C GLN A 486 16.75 -15.29 3.82
N LYS A 487 15.67 -14.52 3.81
CA LYS A 487 15.27 -13.60 4.87
C LYS A 487 13.75 -13.54 4.92
N TRP A 488 13.18 -13.81 6.09
CA TRP A 488 11.73 -13.76 6.32
C TRP A 488 11.44 -12.72 7.39
N MET A 489 10.44 -11.88 7.15
CA MET A 489 9.92 -10.95 8.14
C MET A 489 8.80 -11.63 8.90
N GLY A 490 9.00 -11.82 10.20
CA GLY A 490 8.01 -12.32 11.12
C GLY A 490 7.41 -11.19 11.96
N VAL A 491 6.13 -11.29 12.32
CA VAL A 491 5.43 -10.26 13.11
C VAL A 491 4.67 -10.84 14.30
N TYR A 492 4.59 -10.07 15.38
CA TYR A 492 3.84 -10.42 16.59
C TYR A 492 3.42 -9.13 17.32
N HIS A 493 2.62 -9.24 18.38
CA HIS A 493 2.31 -8.10 19.24
C HIS A 493 2.55 -8.39 20.72
N ASP A 494 2.55 -7.37 21.57
CA ASP A 494 2.51 -7.54 23.02
C ASP A 494 1.12 -7.22 23.59
N ALA A 495 0.97 -7.32 24.92
CA ALA A 495 -0.28 -7.05 25.62
C ALA A 495 -0.76 -5.59 25.54
N ASN A 496 0.11 -4.67 25.11
CA ASN A 496 -0.24 -3.26 24.86
C ASN A 496 -0.59 -3.00 23.39
N TYR A 497 -0.75 -4.07 22.60
CA TYR A 497 -1.00 -4.03 21.16
C TYR A 497 0.07 -3.25 20.40
N VAL A 498 1.32 -3.30 20.86
CA VAL A 498 2.45 -2.82 20.05
C VAL A 498 2.86 -3.95 19.12
N ASN A 499 2.82 -3.70 17.81
CA ASN A 499 3.18 -4.68 16.79
C ASN A 499 4.66 -4.58 16.44
N TYR A 500 5.37 -5.70 16.63
CA TYR A 500 6.79 -5.86 16.37
C TYR A 500 7.01 -6.68 15.10
N LYS A 501 8.10 -6.37 14.40
CA LYS A 501 8.66 -7.22 13.35
C LYS A 501 10.07 -7.66 13.73
N THR A 502 10.45 -8.84 13.29
CA THR A 502 11.81 -9.38 13.39
C THR A 502 12.13 -10.16 12.12
N TYR A 503 13.39 -10.45 11.86
CA TYR A 503 13.83 -11.16 10.67
C TYR A 503 14.48 -12.49 11.01
N LEU A 504 13.95 -13.56 10.43
CA LEU A 504 14.59 -14.87 10.38
C LEU A 504 15.56 -14.92 9.19
N THR A 505 16.79 -15.34 9.46
CA THR A 505 17.84 -15.68 8.48
C THR A 505 18.53 -16.97 8.91
N PHE A 506 19.44 -17.47 8.08
CA PHE A 506 20.24 -18.65 8.39
C PHE A 506 21.73 -18.33 8.25
N ASP A 507 22.55 -18.86 9.15
CA ASP A 507 24.00 -18.81 9.03
C ASP A 507 24.52 -19.81 7.98
N GLU A 508 25.84 -19.83 7.76
CA GLU A 508 26.50 -20.73 6.81
C GLU A 508 26.29 -22.23 7.10
N ASN A 509 25.90 -22.58 8.33
CA ASN A 509 25.60 -23.95 8.74
C ASN A 509 24.09 -24.26 8.71
N GLY A 510 23.27 -23.34 8.16
CA GLY A 510 21.82 -23.50 8.10
C GLY A 510 21.12 -23.33 9.46
N LYS A 511 21.78 -22.75 10.46
CA LYS A 511 21.17 -22.47 11.77
C LYS A 511 20.45 -21.13 11.74
N GLU A 512 19.27 -21.12 12.31
CA GLU A 512 18.42 -19.93 12.43
C GLU A 512 19.14 -18.78 13.15
N GLN A 513 18.88 -17.57 12.69
CA GLN A 513 19.32 -16.31 13.27
C GLN A 513 18.14 -15.34 13.25
N TRP A 514 17.80 -14.76 14.40
CA TRP A 514 16.71 -13.82 14.55
C TRP A 514 17.23 -12.43 14.91
N SER A 515 16.82 -11.41 14.15
CA SER A 515 17.15 -10.02 14.50
C SER A 515 16.43 -9.57 15.77
N GLU A 516 16.91 -8.50 16.40
CA GLU A 516 16.16 -7.82 17.46
C GLU A 516 14.77 -7.42 16.95
N PRO A 517 13.70 -7.65 17.74
CA PRO A 517 12.37 -7.15 17.42
C PRO A 517 12.29 -5.62 17.43
N GLU A 518 11.62 -5.04 16.45
CA GLU A 518 11.38 -3.60 16.36
C GLU A 518 9.90 -3.28 16.12
N PRO A 519 9.30 -2.30 16.84
CA PRO A 519 7.98 -1.79 16.50
C PRO A 519 7.94 -1.27 15.07
N TYR A 520 6.92 -1.64 14.29
CA TYR A 520 6.85 -1.24 12.86
C TYR A 520 5.66 -0.37 12.50
N LEU A 521 4.72 -0.16 13.43
CA LEU A 521 3.56 0.73 13.28
C LEU A 521 3.66 1.98 14.17
N SER A 522 4.84 2.34 14.65
CA SER A 522 5.02 3.48 15.57
C SER A 522 4.49 4.81 15.03
N ALA A 523 4.53 5.02 13.70
CA ALA A 523 3.95 6.21 13.06
C ALA A 523 2.42 6.30 13.22
N TYR A 524 1.77 5.18 13.51
CA TYR A 524 0.32 5.04 13.66
C TYR A 524 -0.07 4.51 15.04
N ARG A 525 0.79 4.73 16.06
CA ARG A 525 0.60 4.20 17.42
C ARG A 525 -0.76 4.56 18.03
N THR A 526 -1.27 5.76 17.73
CA THR A 526 -2.60 6.19 18.20
C THR A 526 -3.71 5.29 17.65
N THR A 527 -3.71 5.00 16.35
CA THR A 527 -4.69 4.10 15.72
C THR A 527 -4.49 2.67 16.20
N GLU A 528 -3.24 2.19 16.18
CA GLU A 528 -2.86 0.85 16.64
C GLU A 528 -3.38 0.56 18.06
N SER A 529 -3.17 1.49 19.00
CA SER A 529 -3.63 1.34 20.38
C SER A 529 -5.14 1.48 20.53
N LYS A 530 -5.77 2.41 19.80
CA LYS A 530 -7.23 2.64 19.88
C LYS A 530 -8.00 1.42 19.36
N TYR A 531 -7.56 0.87 18.25
CA TYR A 531 -8.17 -0.29 17.61
C TYR A 531 -7.74 -1.60 18.28
N GLN A 532 -6.66 -1.55 19.07
CA GLN A 532 -6.00 -2.72 19.62
C GLN A 532 -5.65 -3.71 18.50
N MET A 533 -4.92 -3.20 17.49
CA MET A 533 -4.54 -3.98 16.31
C MET A 533 -3.65 -5.16 16.72
N CYS A 534 -4.08 -6.37 16.38
CA CYS A 534 -3.35 -7.59 16.71
C CYS A 534 -3.44 -8.65 15.60
N GLU A 535 -2.67 -9.72 15.77
CA GLU A 535 -2.74 -10.95 14.97
C GLU A 535 -2.72 -10.72 13.46
N ILE A 536 -1.79 -9.88 12.99
CA ILE A 536 -1.78 -9.42 11.61
C ILE A 536 -1.41 -10.55 10.65
N GLY A 537 -2.40 -11.03 9.88
CA GLY A 537 -2.25 -12.00 8.81
C GLY A 537 -1.78 -11.32 7.52
N MET A 538 -0.67 -11.78 6.94
CA MET A 538 -0.01 -11.13 5.81
C MET A 538 0.08 -12.03 4.59
N PHE A 539 -0.15 -11.43 3.43
CA PHE A 539 -0.03 -12.09 2.12
C PHE A 539 0.53 -11.12 1.08
N ARG A 540 0.93 -11.63 -0.09
CA ARG A 540 1.46 -10.80 -1.18
C ARG A 540 0.39 -10.46 -2.20
N SER A 541 0.47 -9.27 -2.79
CA SER A 541 -0.32 -8.87 -3.96
C SER A 541 -0.15 -9.85 -5.13
N PRO A 542 -1.06 -9.87 -6.12
CA PRO A 542 -0.99 -10.81 -7.25
C PRO A 542 0.30 -10.72 -8.07
N ASP A 543 0.94 -9.55 -8.09
CA ASP A 543 2.23 -9.33 -8.78
C ASP A 543 3.47 -9.63 -7.90
N GLY A 544 3.23 -10.03 -6.65
CA GLY A 544 4.21 -10.40 -5.64
C GLY A 544 5.02 -9.25 -5.06
N LYS A 545 4.70 -7.98 -5.36
CA LYS A 545 5.54 -6.83 -4.95
C LYS A 545 5.14 -6.19 -3.64
N ARG A 546 3.85 -6.20 -3.30
CA ARG A 546 3.32 -5.57 -2.09
C ARG A 546 3.01 -6.64 -1.07
N ILE A 547 3.35 -6.36 0.19
CA ILE A 547 2.89 -7.13 1.34
C ILE A 547 1.64 -6.44 1.87
N VAL A 548 0.56 -7.17 2.04
CA VAL A 548 -0.70 -6.69 2.64
C VAL A 548 -0.88 -7.41 3.96
N GLY A 549 -1.18 -6.67 5.02
CA GLY A 549 -1.52 -7.19 6.34
C GLY A 549 -2.96 -6.87 6.68
N LEU A 550 -3.68 -7.85 7.23
CA LEU A 550 -5.04 -7.73 7.73
C LEU A 550 -4.99 -7.96 9.24
N ALA A 551 -5.43 -6.99 10.01
CA ALA A 551 -5.34 -7.00 11.46
C ALA A 551 -6.73 -7.13 12.09
N ARG A 552 -6.80 -7.97 13.12
CA ARG A 552 -7.90 -8.01 14.06
C ARG A 552 -8.00 -6.68 14.80
N SER A 553 -9.22 -6.27 15.14
CA SER A 553 -9.50 -5.13 16.02
C SER A 553 -10.05 -5.66 17.35
N GLN A 554 -9.18 -5.79 18.35
CA GLN A 554 -9.54 -6.34 19.66
C GLN A 554 -10.41 -5.40 20.49
N SER A 555 -10.52 -4.12 20.11
CA SER A 555 -11.37 -3.16 20.81
C SER A 555 -12.86 -3.43 20.62
N HIS A 556 -13.23 -4.15 19.55
CA HIS A 556 -14.60 -4.37 19.07
C HIS A 556 -15.46 -3.10 18.99
N ASN A 557 -14.82 -1.94 18.96
CA ASN A 557 -15.44 -0.61 18.84
C ASN A 557 -14.86 0.16 17.63
N ASN A 558 -14.12 -0.57 16.79
CA ASN A 558 -13.50 -0.11 15.56
C ASN A 558 -13.40 -1.29 14.58
N PRO A 559 -13.40 -1.04 13.25
CA PRO A 559 -13.28 -2.09 12.24
C PRO A 559 -11.93 -2.81 12.33
N SER A 560 -11.89 -4.06 11.86
CA SER A 560 -10.65 -4.72 11.46
C SER A 560 -9.93 -3.85 10.41
N THR A 561 -8.60 -3.94 10.31
CA THR A 561 -7.83 -3.00 9.48
C THR A 561 -6.95 -3.66 8.44
N LEU A 562 -6.67 -2.93 7.37
CA LEU A 562 -5.72 -3.26 6.32
C LEU A 562 -4.53 -2.31 6.38
N ILE A 563 -3.33 -2.88 6.32
CA ILE A 563 -2.06 -2.17 6.10
C ILE A 563 -1.33 -2.77 4.91
N TYR A 564 -0.44 -2.01 4.29
CA TYR A 564 0.44 -2.57 3.26
C TYR A 564 1.83 -1.94 3.25
N SER A 565 2.78 -2.69 2.69
CA SER A 565 4.15 -2.24 2.43
C SER A 565 4.54 -2.52 0.98
N ASP A 566 5.07 -1.49 0.30
CA ASP A 566 5.59 -1.55 -1.07
C ASP A 566 7.12 -1.73 -1.13
N ASP A 567 7.77 -1.81 0.03
CA ASP A 567 9.23 -1.79 0.15
C ASP A 567 9.77 -2.86 1.11
N GLU A 568 9.09 -4.02 1.11
CA GLU A 568 9.51 -5.23 1.82
C GLU A 568 9.54 -5.04 3.36
N GLY A 569 8.52 -4.35 3.88
CA GLY A 569 8.27 -4.18 5.31
C GLY A 569 9.03 -3.03 5.97
N LYS A 570 9.68 -2.15 5.19
CA LYS A 570 10.42 -0.99 5.75
C LYS A 570 9.47 0.12 6.16
N ASN A 571 8.56 0.51 5.27
CA ASN A 571 7.50 1.48 5.52
C ASN A 571 6.13 0.83 5.33
N TRP A 572 5.16 1.33 6.08
CA TRP A 572 3.77 0.85 6.08
C TRP A 572 2.80 2.00 5.81
N SER A 573 1.74 1.69 5.08
CA SER A 573 0.61 2.59 4.90
C SER A 573 -0.04 2.92 6.24
N GLU A 574 -0.77 4.03 6.27
CA GLU A 574 -1.76 4.26 7.33
C GLU A 574 -2.73 3.07 7.39
N PRO A 575 -3.13 2.59 8.59
CA PRO A 575 -4.19 1.60 8.73
C PRO A 575 -5.48 2.09 8.09
N MET A 576 -6.08 1.25 7.27
CA MET A 576 -7.35 1.51 6.60
C MET A 576 -8.41 0.58 7.17
N ASP A 577 -9.60 1.10 7.43
CA ASP A 577 -10.70 0.29 7.92
C ASP A 577 -11.15 -0.74 6.86
N LEU A 578 -11.40 -1.98 7.27
CA LEU A 578 -12.05 -2.97 6.43
C LEU A 578 -13.57 -2.78 6.47
N PRO A 579 -14.29 -3.04 5.37
CA PRO A 579 -15.75 -3.03 5.38
C PRO A 579 -16.31 -4.14 6.29
N GLY A 580 -17.58 -4.04 6.67
CA GLY A 580 -18.27 -5.01 7.52
C GLY A 580 -18.32 -6.43 6.94
N SER A 581 -18.27 -6.55 5.61
CA SER A 581 -18.06 -7.83 4.92
C SER A 581 -16.69 -8.48 5.18
N LEU A 582 -15.75 -7.79 5.84
CA LEU A 582 -14.48 -8.33 6.30
C LEU A 582 -14.28 -8.12 7.82
N ALA A 583 -15.36 -7.78 8.55
CA ALA A 583 -15.34 -7.67 10.00
C ALA A 583 -15.08 -9.05 10.62
N GLY A 584 -13.90 -9.21 11.19
CA GLY A 584 -13.48 -10.51 11.68
C GLY A 584 -12.14 -10.55 12.36
N GLU A 585 -11.81 -11.75 12.84
CA GLU A 585 -10.61 -12.04 13.61
C GLU A 585 -9.74 -13.07 12.89
N ARG A 586 -8.41 -12.85 12.96
CA ARG A 586 -7.34 -13.68 12.41
C ARG A 586 -7.50 -14.06 10.93
N HIS A 587 -7.66 -13.04 10.07
CA HIS A 587 -7.79 -13.22 8.63
C HIS A 587 -6.62 -13.99 8.01
N LYS A 588 -6.93 -15.08 7.30
CA LYS A 588 -5.98 -15.77 6.41
C LYS A 588 -6.44 -15.71 4.97
N ALA A 589 -5.54 -15.32 4.09
CA ALA A 589 -5.87 -15.01 2.70
C ALA A 589 -5.09 -15.91 1.72
N MET A 590 -5.79 -16.49 0.74
CA MET A 590 -5.18 -17.21 -0.38
C MET A 590 -5.90 -16.90 -1.69
N TYR A 591 -5.18 -17.02 -2.80
CA TYR A 591 -5.75 -16.92 -4.13
C TYR A 591 -6.27 -18.27 -4.60
N ASP A 592 -7.45 -18.27 -5.22
CA ASP A 592 -7.87 -19.39 -6.05
C ASP A 592 -6.97 -19.45 -7.31
N PRO A 593 -6.17 -20.52 -7.52
CA PRO A 593 -5.34 -20.64 -8.72
C PRO A 593 -6.14 -20.76 -10.02
N ILE A 594 -7.44 -21.07 -9.95
CA ILE A 594 -8.31 -21.25 -11.12
C ILE A 594 -8.93 -19.93 -11.56
N SER A 595 -9.68 -19.26 -10.67
CA SER A 595 -10.36 -18.00 -10.99
C SER A 595 -9.49 -16.75 -10.78
N GLY A 596 -8.45 -16.83 -9.94
CA GLY A 596 -7.64 -15.69 -9.52
C GLY A 596 -8.29 -14.82 -8.44
N LYS A 597 -9.45 -15.23 -7.90
CA LYS A 597 -10.10 -14.53 -6.78
C LYS A 597 -9.30 -14.67 -5.51
N LEU A 598 -9.51 -13.72 -4.61
CA LEU A 598 -8.99 -13.73 -3.25
C LEU A 598 -10.06 -14.32 -2.33
N VAL A 599 -9.67 -15.33 -1.56
CA VAL A 599 -10.49 -15.93 -0.50
C VAL A 599 -9.83 -15.60 0.83
N ILE A 600 -10.59 -15.02 1.75
CA ILE A 600 -10.14 -14.63 3.08
C ILE A 600 -11.04 -15.30 4.11
N THR A 601 -10.49 -16.18 4.92
CA THR A 601 -11.21 -16.86 6.00
C THR A 601 -10.87 -16.24 7.34
N PHE A 602 -11.87 -16.16 8.22
CA PHE A 602 -11.80 -15.52 9.52
C PHE A 602 -12.97 -15.96 10.39
N ARG A 603 -12.88 -15.64 11.68
CA ARG A 603 -14.05 -15.61 12.55
C ARG A 603 -14.82 -14.32 12.32
N GLU A 604 -16.10 -14.41 11.94
CA GLU A 604 -16.93 -13.22 11.76
C GLU A 604 -17.12 -12.45 13.08
N ILE A 605 -17.07 -11.12 13.00
CA ILE A 605 -17.58 -10.23 14.04
C ILE A 605 -18.73 -9.44 13.43
N GLN A 606 -19.91 -9.59 14.01
CA GLN A 606 -21.11 -8.88 13.58
C GLN A 606 -21.18 -7.57 14.37
N PHE A 607 -20.89 -6.45 13.71
CA PHE A 607 -21.11 -5.11 14.23
C PHE A 607 -22.49 -4.58 13.86
N ASP A 608 -22.90 -3.46 14.46
CA ASP A 608 -24.07 -2.68 14.05
C ASP A 608 -25.36 -3.49 14.13
N LEU A 609 -25.57 -4.14 15.27
CA LEU A 609 -26.74 -4.99 15.51
C LEU A 609 -28.05 -4.20 15.49
N ASN A 610 -27.97 -2.88 15.69
CA ASN A 610 -29.10 -1.96 15.61
C ASN A 610 -29.31 -1.31 14.23
N ASN A 611 -28.41 -1.55 13.26
CA ASN A 611 -28.44 -1.04 11.89
C ASN A 611 -28.43 0.50 11.75
N ASN A 612 -27.70 1.21 12.63
CA ASN A 612 -27.47 2.65 12.53
C ASN A 612 -26.12 3.02 11.87
N ASN A 613 -25.31 2.01 11.51
CA ASN A 613 -23.99 2.13 10.92
C ASN A 613 -23.00 2.94 11.79
N GLN A 614 -23.08 2.77 13.12
CA GLN A 614 -22.17 3.36 14.12
C GLN A 614 -21.63 2.27 15.05
N PHE A 615 -20.51 2.56 15.72
CA PHE A 615 -19.98 1.70 16.77
C PHE A 615 -20.54 2.15 18.12
N ASP A 616 -21.56 1.47 18.63
CA ASP A 616 -22.25 1.83 19.87
C ASP A 616 -21.72 1.06 21.12
N GLY A 617 -20.47 0.62 21.06
CA GLY A 617 -19.80 -0.06 22.17
C GLY A 617 -20.22 -1.52 22.35
N ALA A 618 -20.02 -2.05 23.57
CA ALA A 618 -20.00 -3.48 23.83
C ALA A 618 -21.31 -4.24 23.52
N ASN A 619 -22.46 -3.56 23.49
CA ASN A 619 -23.75 -4.22 23.23
C ASN A 619 -24.10 -4.34 21.75
N ASP A 620 -23.35 -3.64 20.89
CA ASP A 620 -23.63 -3.49 19.47
C ASP A 620 -22.70 -4.33 18.58
N TRP A 621 -22.13 -5.38 19.18
CA TRP A 621 -21.42 -6.41 18.44
C TRP A 621 -21.64 -7.80 19.03
N MET A 622 -21.42 -8.84 18.23
CA MET A 622 -21.28 -10.22 18.70
C MET A 622 -20.33 -11.02 17.81
N ALA A 623 -19.76 -12.07 18.37
CA ALA A 623 -19.03 -13.07 17.60
C ALA A 623 -20.01 -13.84 16.69
N GLY A 624 -19.68 -13.92 15.41
CA GLY A 624 -20.46 -14.62 14.39
C GLY A 624 -19.97 -16.05 14.17
N ASP A 625 -19.96 -16.49 12.93
CA ASP A 625 -19.60 -17.86 12.55
C ASP A 625 -18.20 -17.98 11.92
N TRP A 626 -17.79 -19.20 11.59
CA TRP A 626 -16.63 -19.42 10.74
C TRP A 626 -17.00 -19.19 9.26
N VAL A 627 -16.38 -18.19 8.65
CA VAL A 627 -16.74 -17.73 7.30
C VAL A 627 -15.51 -17.60 6.38
N ALA A 628 -15.78 -17.56 5.08
CA ALA A 628 -14.83 -17.12 4.06
C ALA A 628 -15.44 -16.02 3.20
N TRP A 629 -14.79 -14.86 3.16
CA TRP A 629 -15.06 -13.80 2.20
C TRP A 629 -14.43 -14.15 0.85
N VAL A 630 -15.15 -13.89 -0.23
CA VAL A 630 -14.68 -14.08 -1.61
C VAL A 630 -14.81 -12.77 -2.36
N GLY A 631 -13.72 -12.35 -3.01
CA GLY A 631 -13.70 -11.14 -3.83
C GLY A 631 -12.44 -11.06 -4.69
N THR A 632 -12.08 -9.85 -5.10
CA THR A 632 -10.82 -9.59 -5.81
C THR A 632 -9.81 -8.88 -4.93
N TYR A 633 -8.54 -8.88 -5.36
CA TYR A 633 -7.51 -8.07 -4.72
C TYR A 633 -7.87 -6.58 -4.77
N GLU A 634 -8.43 -6.11 -5.88
CA GLU A 634 -8.89 -4.74 -6.05
C GLU A 634 -10.03 -4.40 -5.11
N ASP A 635 -10.98 -5.32 -4.87
CA ASP A 635 -12.06 -5.10 -3.90
C ASP A 635 -11.50 -4.82 -2.51
N LEU A 636 -10.58 -5.66 -2.05
CA LEU A 636 -9.92 -5.47 -0.75
C LEU A 636 -9.19 -4.12 -0.68
N MET A 637 -8.36 -3.79 -1.68
CA MET A 637 -7.55 -2.57 -1.64
C MET A 637 -8.39 -1.29 -1.77
N GLU A 638 -9.55 -1.35 -2.41
CA GLU A 638 -10.49 -0.24 -2.60
C GLU A 638 -11.63 -0.25 -1.55
N GLN A 639 -11.55 -1.12 -0.53
CA GLN A 639 -12.56 -1.30 0.53
C GLN A 639 -13.96 -1.55 -0.03
N ASN A 640 -14.08 -2.29 -1.14
CA ASN A 640 -15.36 -2.79 -1.64
C ASN A 640 -15.77 -4.04 -0.87
N ASP A 641 -17.07 -4.31 -0.82
CA ASP A 641 -17.60 -5.42 -0.02
C ASP A 641 -17.27 -6.82 -0.55
N GLY A 642 -16.68 -6.92 -1.75
CA GLY A 642 -16.40 -8.19 -2.41
C GLY A 642 -17.62 -8.79 -3.11
N GLN A 643 -17.56 -10.10 -3.36
CA GLN A 643 -18.59 -10.83 -4.09
C GLN A 643 -19.59 -11.49 -3.14
N CYS A 644 -19.12 -12.19 -2.12
CA CYS A 644 -19.95 -12.96 -1.21
C CYS A 644 -19.20 -13.44 0.03
N HIS A 645 -19.97 -13.91 1.01
CA HIS A 645 -19.51 -14.80 2.07
C HIS A 645 -19.87 -16.24 1.76
N ILE A 646 -19.02 -17.15 2.23
CA ILE A 646 -19.33 -18.56 2.39
C ILE A 646 -19.38 -18.83 3.89
N LEU A 647 -20.55 -19.20 4.42
CA LEU A 647 -20.68 -19.71 5.78
C LEU A 647 -20.11 -21.13 5.79
N LEU A 648 -18.94 -21.30 6.41
CA LEU A 648 -18.22 -22.58 6.43
C LEU A 648 -18.79 -23.51 7.49
N CYS A 649 -18.94 -23.03 8.72
CA CYS A 649 -19.61 -23.75 9.81
C CYS A 649 -20.17 -22.76 10.83
N GLU A 650 -21.35 -23.08 11.37
CA GLU A 650 -21.97 -22.33 12.46
C GLU A 650 -21.24 -22.64 13.78
N ASP A 651 -20.95 -21.61 14.57
CA ASP A 651 -20.36 -21.75 15.91
C ASP A 651 -21.43 -21.49 16.98
N TRP A 652 -21.65 -22.50 17.82
CA TRP A 652 -22.72 -22.52 18.83
C TRP A 652 -22.23 -22.19 20.24
N ALA A 653 -21.10 -21.47 20.38
CA ALA A 653 -20.61 -21.05 21.68
C ALA A 653 -21.72 -20.37 22.50
N ASN A 654 -21.92 -20.83 23.73
CA ASN A 654 -22.96 -20.31 24.63
C ASN A 654 -22.54 -18.97 25.29
N ASN A 655 -21.83 -18.14 24.54
CA ASN A 655 -21.41 -16.80 24.89
C ASN A 655 -21.29 -15.99 23.60
N ARG A 656 -22.14 -14.97 23.45
CA ARG A 656 -22.14 -14.09 22.27
C ARG A 656 -20.83 -13.33 22.03
N TYR A 657 -19.95 -13.23 23.02
CA TYR A 657 -18.63 -12.60 22.89
C TYR A 657 -17.50 -13.62 22.73
N SER A 658 -17.81 -14.89 22.50
CA SER A 658 -16.84 -15.96 22.24
C SER A 658 -16.24 -15.84 20.83
N GLY A 659 -15.48 -14.78 20.58
CA GLY A 659 -14.79 -14.52 19.30
C GLY A 659 -13.53 -15.36 19.09
N ASP A 660 -12.98 -15.95 20.15
CA ASP A 660 -11.73 -16.72 20.08
C ASP A 660 -11.99 -18.19 19.67
N THR A 661 -12.70 -18.38 18.54
CA THR A 661 -12.85 -19.62 17.75
C THR A 661 -12.98 -19.23 16.26
N GLY A 662 -12.86 -20.15 15.31
CA GLY A 662 -12.91 -19.83 13.87
C GLY A 662 -11.53 -19.55 13.22
N TYR A 663 -10.44 -19.64 13.99
CA TYR A 663 -9.10 -19.42 13.46
C TYR A 663 -8.64 -20.59 12.63
N THR A 664 -8.10 -20.27 11.46
CA THR A 664 -8.00 -21.24 10.40
C THR A 664 -6.56 -21.55 10.02
N GLY A 665 -6.21 -22.83 9.88
CA GLY A 665 -5.13 -23.28 9.00
C GLY A 665 -5.67 -23.37 7.58
N PHE A 666 -4.95 -22.83 6.60
CA PHE A 666 -5.49 -22.62 5.26
C PHE A 666 -4.50 -23.05 4.19
N VAL A 667 -4.92 -23.91 3.26
CA VAL A 667 -4.16 -24.25 2.04
C VAL A 667 -5.08 -24.33 0.83
N VAL A 668 -4.50 -24.24 -0.37
CA VAL A 668 -5.20 -24.44 -1.64
C VAL A 668 -4.39 -25.36 -2.54
N LEU A 669 -5.05 -26.41 -3.03
CA LEU A 669 -4.46 -27.34 -4.00
C LEU A 669 -4.37 -26.69 -5.38
N SER A 670 -3.43 -27.17 -6.20
CA SER A 670 -3.25 -26.71 -7.58
C SER A 670 -4.50 -26.75 -8.47
N ASP A 671 -5.49 -27.58 -8.12
CA ASP A 671 -6.75 -27.74 -8.87
C ASP A 671 -7.89 -26.83 -8.38
N GLY A 672 -7.59 -25.90 -7.46
CA GLY A 672 -8.54 -24.95 -6.88
C GLY A 672 -9.32 -25.47 -5.69
N THR A 673 -9.00 -26.66 -5.18
CA THR A 673 -9.61 -27.18 -3.94
C THR A 673 -9.02 -26.46 -2.73
N PHE A 674 -9.85 -25.75 -2.00
CA PHE A 674 -9.50 -25.20 -0.70
C PHE A 674 -9.61 -26.30 0.36
N VAL A 675 -8.62 -26.38 1.24
CA VAL A 675 -8.67 -27.19 2.46
C VAL A 675 -8.35 -26.24 3.62
N MET A 676 -9.29 -26.13 4.53
CA MET A 676 -9.22 -25.26 5.69
C MET A 676 -9.53 -26.07 6.92
N ASP A 677 -8.86 -25.82 8.03
CA ASP A 677 -9.27 -26.35 9.33
C ASP A 677 -9.42 -25.26 10.37
N SER A 678 -10.38 -25.41 11.26
CA SER A 678 -10.64 -24.46 12.34
C SER A 678 -11.09 -25.20 13.59
N TYR A 679 -11.07 -24.49 14.70
CA TYR A 679 -11.66 -24.92 15.97
C TYR A 679 -12.91 -24.09 16.29
N GLY A 680 -13.84 -24.67 17.03
CA GLY A 680 -15.10 -24.02 17.37
C GLY A 680 -16.10 -24.98 18.01
N HIS A 681 -17.22 -24.40 18.41
CA HIS A 681 -18.32 -25.10 19.07
C HIS A 681 -19.32 -25.58 18.03
N TRP A 682 -18.96 -26.63 17.31
CA TRP A 682 -19.71 -27.02 16.11
C TRP A 682 -20.97 -27.85 16.38
N ASP A 683 -21.17 -28.31 17.62
CA ASP A 683 -22.20 -29.28 18.00
C ASP A 683 -23.29 -28.56 18.79
N LYS A 684 -24.37 -28.19 18.10
CA LYS A 684 -25.42 -27.34 18.64
C LYS A 684 -26.08 -27.94 19.88
N GLU A 685 -26.48 -29.20 19.79
CA GLU A 685 -27.15 -29.91 20.87
C GLU A 685 -26.25 -30.02 22.10
N PHE A 686 -24.96 -30.30 21.91
CA PHE A 686 -24.00 -30.28 23.00
C PHE A 686 -23.91 -28.88 23.62
N SER A 687 -23.61 -27.85 22.82
CA SER A 687 -23.38 -26.49 23.35
C SER A 687 -24.60 -25.90 24.06
N GLN A 688 -25.81 -26.21 23.59
CA GLN A 688 -27.06 -25.76 24.23
C GLN A 688 -27.39 -26.53 25.52
N SER A 689 -26.95 -27.79 25.64
CA SER A 689 -27.22 -28.63 26.82
C SER A 689 -26.11 -28.55 27.87
N TRP A 690 -24.89 -28.19 27.48
CA TRP A 690 -23.74 -28.08 28.37
C TRP A 690 -23.98 -27.04 29.46
N GLN A 691 -23.77 -27.45 30.72
CA GLN A 691 -23.90 -26.57 31.88
C GLN A 691 -22.54 -26.15 32.45
N GLY A 692 -21.43 -26.65 31.90
CA GLY A 692 -20.11 -26.45 32.53
C GLY A 692 -19.96 -27.21 33.84
N SER A 693 -18.72 -27.29 34.33
CA SER A 693 -18.44 -27.83 35.67
C SER A 693 -18.90 -26.91 36.81
N ASP A 694 -19.17 -25.63 36.50
CA ASP A 694 -19.55 -24.57 37.43
C ASP A 694 -20.99 -24.07 37.23
N GLY A 695 -21.76 -24.66 36.31
CA GLY A 695 -23.13 -24.23 36.00
C GLY A 695 -23.23 -23.03 35.06
N SER A 696 -22.12 -22.50 34.54
CA SER A 696 -22.10 -21.30 33.68
C SER A 696 -22.56 -21.54 32.24
N GLY A 697 -22.61 -22.80 31.80
CA GLY A 697 -22.99 -23.17 30.43
C GLY A 697 -21.94 -22.88 29.35
N TYR A 698 -20.77 -22.32 29.69
CA TYR A 698 -19.67 -22.07 28.75
C TYR A 698 -18.32 -22.03 29.48
N ASN A 699 -17.32 -22.76 28.98
CA ASN A 699 -15.97 -22.70 29.54
C ASN A 699 -14.89 -23.07 28.51
N VAL A 700 -13.99 -22.12 28.21
CA VAL A 700 -12.88 -22.27 27.25
C VAL A 700 -11.88 -23.38 27.56
N LYS A 701 -12.02 -24.12 28.67
CA LYS A 701 -11.14 -25.23 29.03
C LYS A 701 -11.83 -26.58 29.08
N THR A 702 -13.16 -26.61 29.19
CA THR A 702 -13.91 -27.85 29.48
C THR A 702 -15.10 -28.09 28.57
N ASP A 703 -15.50 -27.08 27.78
CA ASP A 703 -16.53 -27.20 26.76
C ASP A 703 -16.02 -27.98 25.53
N LEU A 704 -16.92 -28.55 24.74
CA LEU A 704 -16.59 -29.27 23.50
C LEU A 704 -16.29 -28.25 22.40
N CYS A 705 -14.99 -28.09 22.13
CA CYS A 705 -14.48 -27.27 21.07
C CYS A 705 -13.40 -28.08 20.35
N TYR A 706 -13.55 -28.30 19.05
CA TYR A 706 -12.77 -29.33 18.37
C TYR A 706 -12.41 -28.96 16.93
N ILE A 707 -11.47 -29.70 16.32
CA ILE A 707 -10.93 -29.32 15.01
C ILE A 707 -11.80 -29.90 13.90
N LYS A 708 -12.37 -29.02 13.07
CA LYS A 708 -13.18 -29.35 11.90
C LYS A 708 -12.52 -28.81 10.63
N GLN A 709 -12.67 -29.56 9.54
CA GLN A 709 -12.17 -29.24 8.21
C GLN A 709 -13.32 -28.79 7.30
N ALA A 710 -13.05 -27.82 6.44
CA ALA A 710 -13.85 -27.53 5.25
C ALA A 710 -13.02 -27.79 3.99
N LYS A 711 -13.60 -28.52 3.02
CA LYS A 711 -12.94 -28.89 1.75
C LYS A 711 -13.86 -28.69 0.55
N PHE A 712 -13.55 -27.72 -0.31
CA PHE A 712 -14.41 -27.39 -1.45
C PHE A 712 -13.69 -26.62 -2.57
N LYS A 713 -14.29 -26.58 -3.76
CA LYS A 713 -13.93 -25.66 -4.84
C LYS A 713 -14.92 -24.51 -4.87
N LEU A 714 -14.47 -23.29 -5.19
CA LEU A 714 -15.40 -22.14 -5.31
C LEU A 714 -16.51 -22.40 -6.33
N ALA A 715 -16.19 -23.02 -7.47
CA ALA A 715 -17.16 -23.34 -8.51
C ALA A 715 -18.33 -24.19 -7.99
N ASP A 716 -18.09 -25.07 -7.02
CA ASP A 716 -19.11 -25.96 -6.44
C ASP A 716 -20.07 -25.21 -5.49
N VAL A 717 -19.65 -24.07 -4.94
CA VAL A 717 -20.39 -23.32 -3.91
C VAL A 717 -21.13 -22.12 -4.51
N ILE A 718 -20.44 -21.33 -5.32
CA ILE A 718 -20.96 -20.06 -5.84
C ILE A 718 -21.35 -20.13 -7.32
N GLY A 719 -21.33 -21.32 -7.92
CA GLY A 719 -21.92 -21.60 -9.24
C GLY A 719 -21.17 -20.97 -10.42
N GLU A 720 -19.87 -20.72 -10.29
CA GLU A 720 -19.11 -20.13 -11.40
C GLU A 720 -18.99 -21.13 -12.55
N SER A 721 -19.62 -20.77 -13.67
CA SER A 721 -19.58 -21.57 -14.89
C SER A 721 -18.14 -21.77 -15.32
N ALA A 722 -17.72 -23.03 -15.42
CA ALA A 722 -16.52 -23.38 -16.15
C ALA A 722 -16.56 -22.64 -17.51
N ILE A 723 -15.56 -21.81 -17.77
CA ILE A 723 -15.47 -21.06 -19.01
C ILE A 723 -15.12 -22.08 -20.08
N ALA A 724 -16.13 -22.56 -20.80
CA ALA A 724 -15.96 -23.61 -21.79
C ALA A 724 -14.99 -23.18 -22.89
N VAL A 725 -14.23 -24.14 -23.40
CA VAL A 725 -13.44 -23.94 -24.62
C VAL A 725 -14.37 -23.65 -25.79
N LYS A 726 -14.18 -22.48 -26.40
CA LYS A 726 -14.92 -22.05 -27.60
C LYS A 726 -14.19 -22.42 -28.88
N ASP A 727 -12.86 -22.39 -28.86
CA ASP A 727 -12.05 -22.63 -30.04
C ASP A 727 -10.64 -23.10 -29.68
N VAL A 728 -9.99 -23.78 -30.64
CA VAL A 728 -8.57 -24.11 -30.59
C VAL A 728 -7.95 -23.81 -31.95
N THR A 729 -6.76 -23.23 -31.93
CA THR A 729 -6.01 -22.94 -33.16
C THR A 729 -4.60 -23.50 -33.05
N LEU A 730 -4.04 -23.92 -34.18
CA LEU A 730 -2.62 -24.24 -34.30
C LEU A 730 -1.88 -23.02 -34.84
N ASP A 731 -0.63 -22.84 -34.41
CA ASP A 731 0.25 -21.81 -34.93
C ASP A 731 0.66 -22.04 -36.39
N LEU A 732 0.55 -23.29 -36.88
CA LEU A 732 0.81 -23.71 -38.26
C LEU A 732 -0.35 -24.54 -38.80
N SER A 733 -0.86 -24.18 -39.98
CA SER A 733 -1.87 -24.95 -40.71
C SER A 733 -1.29 -25.89 -41.77
N GLU A 734 -0.03 -25.69 -42.16
CA GLU A 734 0.72 -26.53 -43.08
C GLU A 734 2.22 -26.53 -42.74
N VAL A 735 2.91 -27.65 -42.95
CA VAL A 735 4.36 -27.82 -42.79
C VAL A 735 4.91 -28.69 -43.91
N LYS A 736 6.07 -28.31 -44.45
CA LYS A 736 6.86 -29.15 -45.36
C LYS A 736 8.17 -29.57 -44.69
N LEU A 737 8.43 -30.88 -44.64
CA LEU A 737 9.64 -31.52 -44.13
C LEU A 737 10.35 -32.21 -45.29
N THR A 738 11.68 -32.20 -45.31
CA THR A 738 12.48 -32.68 -46.45
C THR A 738 13.54 -33.71 -46.06
N GLU A 739 13.57 -34.14 -44.80
CA GLU A 739 14.55 -35.10 -44.31
C GLU A 739 13.89 -36.10 -43.36
N ARG A 740 14.28 -37.38 -43.44
CA ARG A 740 13.82 -38.42 -42.50
C ARG A 740 14.31 -38.07 -41.09
N GLY A 741 13.41 -38.07 -40.12
CA GLY A 741 13.69 -37.69 -38.73
C GLY A 741 13.61 -36.17 -38.47
N GLN A 742 13.36 -35.34 -39.48
CA GLN A 742 13.15 -33.91 -39.28
C GLN A 742 11.91 -33.67 -38.41
N THR A 743 11.99 -32.71 -37.48
CA THR A 743 10.89 -32.43 -36.54
C THR A 743 10.39 -31.00 -36.64
N VAL A 744 9.11 -30.80 -36.33
CA VAL A 744 8.46 -29.49 -36.19
C VAL A 744 7.56 -29.49 -34.95
N GLN A 745 7.49 -28.38 -34.23
CA GLN A 745 6.60 -28.24 -33.08
C GLN A 745 5.32 -27.54 -33.52
N LEU A 746 4.17 -28.16 -33.28
CA LEU A 746 2.87 -27.49 -33.35
C LEU A 746 2.50 -26.96 -31.96
N THR A 747 1.95 -25.75 -31.89
CA THR A 747 1.50 -25.12 -30.65
C THR A 747 0.00 -24.85 -30.72
N ALA A 748 -0.77 -25.50 -29.86
CA ALA A 748 -2.20 -25.24 -29.72
C ALA A 748 -2.46 -24.00 -28.85
N THR A 749 -3.41 -23.17 -29.26
CA THR A 749 -3.92 -22.02 -28.50
C THR A 749 -5.42 -22.18 -28.29
N VAL A 750 -5.83 -22.34 -27.03
CA VAL A 750 -7.23 -22.49 -26.60
C VAL A 750 -7.86 -21.13 -26.30
N ALA A 751 -9.08 -20.90 -26.78
CA ALA A 751 -9.86 -19.69 -26.54
C ALA A 751 -11.23 -20.00 -25.90
N PRO A 752 -11.75 -19.14 -25.00
CA PRO A 752 -11.14 -17.89 -24.52
C PRO A 752 -9.94 -18.16 -23.59
N LYS A 753 -9.08 -17.15 -23.39
CA LYS A 753 -7.83 -17.32 -22.63
C LYS A 753 -8.05 -17.79 -21.18
N ASN A 754 -9.20 -17.47 -20.61
CA ASN A 754 -9.63 -17.86 -19.27
C ASN A 754 -10.48 -19.14 -19.26
N ALA A 755 -10.47 -19.94 -20.33
CA ALA A 755 -11.16 -21.23 -20.33
C ALA A 755 -10.71 -22.12 -19.17
N THR A 756 -11.64 -22.83 -18.53
CA THR A 756 -11.38 -23.55 -17.28
C THR A 756 -10.54 -24.79 -17.50
N ASN A 757 -10.77 -25.57 -18.57
CA ASN A 757 -9.93 -26.70 -18.97
C ASN A 757 -9.29 -26.40 -20.35
N LYS A 758 -7.96 -26.31 -20.40
CA LYS A 758 -7.20 -26.01 -21.62
C LYS A 758 -6.37 -27.19 -22.14
N GLN A 759 -6.58 -28.38 -21.61
CA GLN A 759 -5.86 -29.57 -22.06
C GLN A 759 -6.23 -29.93 -23.51
N VAL A 760 -5.26 -30.44 -24.26
CA VAL A 760 -5.41 -30.82 -25.67
C VAL A 760 -4.68 -32.14 -25.94
N ASN A 761 -5.18 -32.90 -26.92
CA ASN A 761 -4.58 -34.14 -27.41
C ASN A 761 -4.18 -33.98 -28.88
N PHE A 762 -3.03 -34.53 -29.26
CA PHE A 762 -2.56 -34.55 -30.66
C PHE A 762 -2.69 -35.96 -31.25
N SER A 763 -2.93 -36.02 -32.57
CA SER A 763 -2.96 -37.28 -33.34
C SER A 763 -2.50 -37.03 -34.77
N SER A 764 -1.93 -38.04 -35.42
CA SER A 764 -1.66 -38.02 -36.86
C SER A 764 -2.48 -39.09 -37.58
N ASP A 765 -3.03 -38.76 -38.74
CA ASP A 765 -3.76 -39.72 -39.58
C ASP A 765 -2.85 -40.74 -40.27
N ARG A 766 -1.54 -40.45 -40.37
CA ARG A 766 -0.55 -41.22 -41.13
C ARG A 766 0.81 -41.23 -40.43
N GLU A 767 0.88 -41.96 -39.34
CA GLU A 767 2.10 -42.10 -38.53
C GLU A 767 3.28 -42.75 -39.26
N GLU A 768 3.04 -43.41 -40.39
CA GLU A 768 4.09 -43.92 -41.29
C GLU A 768 4.78 -42.80 -42.09
N VAL A 769 4.09 -41.68 -42.31
CA VAL A 769 4.61 -40.46 -42.97
C VAL A 769 5.15 -39.48 -41.94
N ALA A 770 4.40 -39.19 -40.88
CA ALA A 770 4.84 -38.36 -39.77
C ALA A 770 4.13 -38.71 -38.46
N THR A 771 4.85 -38.87 -37.34
CA THR A 771 4.25 -39.06 -36.00
C THR A 771 4.15 -37.74 -35.24
N VAL A 772 3.26 -37.65 -34.25
CA VAL A 772 3.18 -36.53 -33.30
C VAL A 772 3.14 -37.07 -31.86
N ASP A 773 3.86 -36.47 -30.92
CA ASP A 773 3.80 -36.82 -29.50
C ASP A 773 2.72 -36.01 -28.73
N GLU A 774 2.52 -36.33 -27.45
CA GLU A 774 1.52 -35.70 -26.59
C GLU A 774 1.73 -34.19 -26.46
N GLU A 775 2.97 -33.72 -26.62
CA GLU A 775 3.33 -32.30 -26.60
C GLU A 775 3.21 -31.60 -27.97
N GLY A 776 2.81 -32.30 -29.03
CA GLY A 776 2.58 -31.72 -30.37
C GLY A 776 3.82 -31.63 -31.26
N LYS A 777 4.89 -32.37 -30.95
CA LYS A 777 6.10 -32.43 -31.78
C LYS A 777 5.94 -33.48 -32.87
N VAL A 778 5.91 -33.02 -34.12
CA VAL A 778 5.77 -33.85 -35.30
C VAL A 778 7.15 -34.30 -35.80
N THR A 779 7.31 -35.57 -36.19
CA THR A 779 8.55 -36.17 -36.72
C THR A 779 8.31 -36.83 -38.07
N ALA A 780 9.02 -36.39 -39.12
CA ALA A 780 8.97 -36.98 -40.46
C ALA A 780 9.57 -38.39 -40.48
N LYS A 781 8.86 -39.33 -41.11
CA LYS A 781 9.31 -40.71 -41.30
C LYS A 781 9.52 -41.05 -42.79
N ALA A 782 8.59 -40.73 -43.68
CA ALA A 782 8.67 -41.12 -45.09
C ALA A 782 7.97 -40.12 -46.00
N ASP A 783 8.30 -40.14 -47.30
CA ASP A 783 7.68 -39.28 -48.31
C ASP A 783 6.17 -39.45 -48.36
N GLY A 784 5.44 -38.33 -48.40
CA GLY A 784 3.98 -38.31 -48.44
C GLY A 784 3.40 -37.12 -47.70
N THR A 785 2.08 -37.10 -47.52
CA THR A 785 1.38 -36.07 -46.75
C THR A 785 0.58 -36.74 -45.64
N ALA A 786 0.72 -36.22 -44.41
CA ALA A 786 -0.05 -36.56 -43.22
C ALA A 786 -0.82 -35.32 -42.71
N VAL A 787 -1.91 -35.50 -41.98
CA VAL A 787 -2.64 -34.46 -41.27
C VAL A 787 -2.49 -34.71 -39.77
N VAL A 788 -2.01 -33.70 -39.06
CA VAL A 788 -1.92 -33.70 -37.60
C VAL A 788 -3.09 -32.91 -37.04
N THR A 789 -3.89 -33.53 -36.20
CA THR A 789 -5.09 -32.94 -35.57
C THR A 789 -4.82 -32.72 -34.08
N VAL A 790 -5.10 -31.51 -33.59
CA VAL A 790 -5.23 -31.23 -32.17
C VAL A 790 -6.70 -31.18 -31.79
N THR A 791 -7.07 -31.81 -30.67
CA THR A 791 -8.42 -31.83 -30.12
C THR A 791 -8.39 -31.38 -28.66
N THR A 792 -9.22 -30.42 -28.28
CA THR A 792 -9.35 -30.03 -26.87
C THR A 792 -10.10 -31.10 -26.09
N VAL A 793 -9.64 -31.39 -24.87
CA VAL A 793 -10.32 -32.31 -23.96
C VAL A 793 -11.70 -31.78 -23.59
N ASP A 794 -11.81 -30.47 -23.37
CA ASP A 794 -13.08 -29.77 -23.16
C ASP A 794 -13.70 -29.31 -24.49
N GLY A 795 -14.96 -29.65 -24.73
CA GLY A 795 -15.74 -29.19 -25.88
C GLY A 795 -15.36 -29.76 -27.26
N ASN A 796 -14.38 -30.68 -27.33
CA ASN A 796 -13.92 -31.37 -28.54
C ASN A 796 -13.66 -30.44 -29.74
N LYS A 797 -13.10 -29.26 -29.50
CA LYS A 797 -12.73 -28.33 -30.58
C LYS A 797 -11.47 -28.85 -31.24
N THR A 798 -11.39 -28.70 -32.57
CA THR A 798 -10.29 -29.24 -33.36
C THR A 798 -9.61 -28.17 -34.21
N ALA A 799 -8.30 -28.34 -34.41
CA ALA A 799 -7.54 -27.65 -35.45
C ALA A 799 -6.57 -28.63 -36.11
N ILE A 800 -6.27 -28.41 -37.38
CA ILE A 800 -5.46 -29.33 -38.18
C ILE A 800 -4.23 -28.64 -38.79
N CYS A 801 -3.19 -29.43 -39.01
CA CYS A 801 -1.99 -29.05 -39.75
C CYS A 801 -1.66 -30.11 -40.81
N SER A 802 -1.53 -29.70 -42.08
CA SER A 802 -1.10 -30.61 -43.15
C SER A 802 0.43 -30.68 -43.22
N VAL A 803 1.00 -31.87 -43.06
CA VAL A 803 2.44 -32.14 -43.01
C VAL A 803 2.85 -32.89 -44.28
N THR A 804 3.59 -32.24 -45.17
CA THR A 804 4.13 -32.85 -46.39
C THR A 804 5.61 -33.18 -46.18
N VAL A 805 6.00 -34.43 -46.40
CA VAL A 805 7.37 -34.93 -46.33
C VAL A 805 7.87 -35.22 -47.75
N GLU A 806 8.97 -34.59 -48.16
CA GLU A 806 9.62 -34.75 -49.47
C GLU A 806 11.15 -34.90 -49.31
N ILE A 807 11.62 -36.12 -49.13
CA ILE A 807 13.03 -36.47 -48.92
C ILE A 807 13.73 -36.61 -50.28
N PRO A 808 14.70 -35.72 -50.61
CA PRO A 808 15.46 -35.84 -51.85
C PRO A 808 16.28 -37.14 -51.89
N LYS A 809 16.35 -37.80 -53.04
CA LYS A 809 17.27 -38.93 -53.27
C LYS A 809 18.68 -38.38 -53.58
N ASP A 810 19.69 -38.87 -52.86
CA ASP A 810 21.09 -38.42 -53.01
C ASP A 810 21.66 -38.63 -54.44
N PRO A 811 22.55 -37.72 -54.93
CA PRO A 811 23.33 -37.95 -56.14
C PRO A 811 24.60 -38.78 -55.85
N THR A 812 24.90 -39.77 -56.69
CA THR A 812 26.07 -40.67 -56.60
C THR A 812 27.42 -39.94 -56.78
N PRO A 813 28.52 -40.32 -56.07
CA PRO A 813 29.82 -39.63 -56.17
C PRO A 813 30.74 -40.13 -57.29
N ASP A 814 31.50 -39.20 -57.87
CA ASP A 814 32.55 -39.32 -58.92
C ASP A 814 33.89 -39.86 -58.36
N PRO A 815 34.66 -40.70 -59.07
CA PRO A 815 35.79 -41.45 -58.52
C PRO A 815 37.14 -40.87 -58.99
N ASP A 816 37.79 -39.99 -58.22
CA ASP A 816 39.25 -39.85 -58.33
C ASP A 816 39.88 -39.05 -57.17
N SER A 817 40.39 -39.79 -56.18
CA SER A 817 41.75 -39.63 -55.63
C SER A 817 41.97 -40.57 -54.43
N LYS A 818 42.99 -41.43 -54.54
CA LYS A 818 43.56 -42.39 -53.58
C LYS A 818 45.09 -42.35 -53.76
N PRO A 819 45.96 -43.05 -52.98
CA PRO A 819 45.96 -43.57 -51.59
C PRO A 819 47.20 -43.00 -50.81
N ASP A 820 47.61 -43.32 -49.57
CA ASP A 820 47.73 -44.56 -48.77
C ASP A 820 48.38 -44.19 -47.39
N PRO A 821 48.74 -45.10 -46.45
CA PRO A 821 48.12 -46.32 -45.93
C PRO A 821 47.86 -46.29 -44.40
N THR A 822 46.95 -47.18 -44.01
CA THR A 822 46.68 -47.94 -42.77
C THR A 822 47.52 -47.72 -41.48
N PRO A 823 46.91 -47.90 -40.29
CA PRO A 823 46.93 -49.25 -39.70
C PRO A 823 45.60 -49.71 -39.05
N ALA A 824 45.45 -51.04 -38.97
CA ALA A 824 44.59 -51.79 -38.06
C ALA A 824 45.48 -52.83 -37.35
N PRO A 825 45.08 -53.56 -36.28
CA PRO A 825 43.94 -53.42 -35.34
C PRO A 825 44.35 -53.57 -33.83
N LYS A 826 43.43 -53.32 -32.87
CA LYS A 826 42.80 -54.25 -31.87
C LYS A 826 42.68 -53.60 -30.45
N PRO A 827 42.02 -54.19 -29.43
CA PRO A 827 40.77 -53.70 -28.82
C PRO A 827 40.84 -53.20 -27.35
N SER A 828 39.69 -52.66 -26.89
CA SER A 828 39.15 -52.46 -25.51
C SER A 828 39.73 -51.40 -24.53
N VAL A 829 38.94 -50.32 -24.36
CA VAL A 829 38.50 -49.54 -23.15
C VAL A 829 39.57 -49.17 -22.08
N PRO A 830 39.81 -47.86 -21.80
CA PRO A 830 38.99 -47.12 -20.82
C PRO A 830 38.70 -45.64 -21.09
N ASP A 831 37.55 -45.22 -20.57
CA ASP A 831 37.29 -44.00 -19.78
C ASP A 831 38.51 -43.09 -19.49
N ASN A 832 38.54 -41.85 -20.03
CA ASN A 832 38.45 -40.59 -19.27
C ASN A 832 38.70 -39.34 -20.15
N GLN A 833 37.74 -38.42 -20.09
CA GLN A 833 37.84 -36.95 -19.94
C GLN A 833 38.26 -35.93 -21.03
N GLU A 834 37.34 -34.95 -21.10
CA GLU A 834 37.38 -33.49 -21.43
C GLU A 834 37.41 -33.07 -22.91
N SER A 835 36.48 -32.23 -23.41
CA SER A 835 35.86 -31.05 -22.79
C SER A 835 34.37 -30.90 -23.17
N THR A 836 33.49 -31.04 -22.18
CA THR A 836 32.09 -30.62 -22.21
C THR A 836 31.99 -29.20 -21.66
N THR A 837 31.60 -28.21 -22.48
CA THR A 837 31.18 -26.91 -21.94
C THR A 837 29.73 -27.00 -21.48
N ASP A 838 29.59 -27.23 -20.19
CA ASP A 838 28.42 -27.04 -19.36
C ASP A 838 27.74 -25.68 -19.66
N SER A 839 26.56 -25.72 -20.29
CA SER A 839 25.79 -24.52 -20.60
C SER A 839 24.87 -24.21 -19.42
N THR A 840 25.47 -23.77 -18.31
CA THR A 840 24.71 -23.36 -17.13
C THR A 840 23.77 -22.19 -17.47
N MET A 841 22.46 -22.39 -17.22
CA MET A 841 21.40 -21.39 -17.41
C MET A 841 21.40 -20.37 -16.26
N THR A 842 22.54 -19.72 -16.04
CA THR A 842 22.75 -18.76 -14.94
C THR A 842 22.50 -17.33 -15.39
N VAL A 843 22.11 -16.46 -14.46
CA VAL A 843 21.96 -15.02 -14.71
C VAL A 843 23.29 -14.44 -15.18
N GLY A 844 23.28 -13.73 -16.32
CA GLY A 844 24.48 -13.20 -16.97
C GLY A 844 24.93 -14.03 -18.18
N SER A 845 24.53 -15.30 -18.29
CA SER A 845 24.90 -16.13 -19.44
C SER A 845 24.23 -15.65 -20.73
N GLU A 846 24.99 -15.68 -21.84
CA GLU A 846 24.52 -15.34 -23.18
C GLU A 846 24.12 -16.61 -23.94
N GLN A 847 22.84 -16.70 -24.29
CA GLN A 847 22.25 -17.84 -24.96
C GLN A 847 21.84 -17.48 -26.38
N LYS A 848 22.17 -18.36 -27.33
CA LYS A 848 21.72 -18.23 -28.73
C LYS A 848 20.29 -18.73 -28.82
N SER A 849 19.39 -17.93 -29.40
CA SER A 849 18.03 -18.39 -29.71
C SER A 849 17.42 -17.62 -30.87
N GLY A 850 16.82 -18.31 -31.83
CA GLY A 850 16.37 -17.70 -33.08
C GLY A 850 17.51 -16.94 -33.79
N LYS A 851 17.27 -15.68 -34.20
CA LYS A 851 18.26 -14.85 -34.92
C LYS A 851 19.15 -13.99 -34.01
N GLY A 852 19.12 -14.21 -32.69
CA GLY A 852 19.74 -13.33 -31.70
C GLY A 852 20.52 -14.06 -30.63
N ILE A 853 21.39 -13.30 -29.97
CA ILE A 853 22.01 -13.67 -28.69
C ILE A 853 21.27 -12.91 -27.59
N TYR A 854 20.95 -13.61 -26.51
CA TYR A 854 20.15 -13.11 -25.40
C TYR A 854 20.87 -13.38 -24.09
N ARG A 855 21.01 -12.35 -23.26
CA ARG A 855 21.64 -12.47 -21.95
C ARG A 855 20.56 -12.66 -20.89
N ILE A 856 20.65 -13.72 -20.10
CA ILE A 856 19.73 -13.98 -18.99
C ILE A 856 19.93 -12.90 -17.93
N THR A 857 18.85 -12.27 -17.47
CA THR A 857 18.92 -11.10 -16.59
C THR A 857 18.21 -11.27 -15.24
N GLY A 858 17.66 -12.45 -14.93
CA GLY A 858 17.06 -12.75 -13.63
C GLY A 858 16.21 -14.03 -13.59
N THR A 859 15.80 -14.46 -12.39
CA THR A 859 15.06 -15.71 -12.10
C THR A 859 13.63 -15.75 -12.66
N ARG A 860 13.02 -14.61 -13.00
CA ARG A 860 11.66 -14.50 -13.58
C ARG A 860 11.56 -14.83 -15.08
N LYS A 861 12.49 -15.65 -15.59
CA LYS A 861 12.73 -15.90 -17.01
C LYS A 861 12.69 -14.59 -17.83
N THR A 862 13.67 -13.70 -17.64
CA THR A 862 13.84 -12.49 -18.47
C THR A 862 15.21 -12.41 -19.12
N VAL A 863 15.28 -11.79 -20.31
CA VAL A 863 16.52 -11.59 -21.06
C VAL A 863 16.65 -10.19 -21.64
N THR A 864 17.90 -9.78 -21.83
CA THR A 864 18.28 -8.66 -22.69
C THR A 864 18.71 -9.19 -24.07
N PHE A 865 18.18 -8.62 -25.15
CA PHE A 865 18.68 -8.88 -26.50
C PHE A 865 20.06 -8.23 -26.67
N VAL A 866 21.10 -9.04 -26.85
CA VAL A 866 22.50 -8.60 -26.93
C VAL A 866 22.87 -8.15 -28.32
N LYS A 867 22.76 -9.02 -29.32
CA LYS A 867 23.11 -8.73 -30.72
C LYS A 867 22.47 -9.74 -31.69
N PRO A 868 22.29 -9.40 -32.98
CA PRO A 868 21.90 -10.39 -33.98
C PRO A 868 23.04 -11.40 -34.19
N LEU A 869 22.70 -12.65 -34.47
CA LEU A 869 23.68 -13.68 -34.83
C LEU A 869 24.38 -13.38 -36.16
N ASN A 870 23.70 -12.65 -37.05
CA ASN A 870 24.21 -12.27 -38.37
C ASN A 870 23.96 -10.77 -38.62
N ASP A 871 25.01 -10.02 -38.94
CA ASP A 871 24.96 -8.59 -39.20
C ASP A 871 24.58 -8.24 -40.66
N LYS A 872 24.43 -9.23 -41.54
CA LYS A 872 23.97 -9.07 -42.92
C LYS A 872 22.46 -8.88 -43.05
N ASN A 873 21.71 -9.02 -41.95
CA ASN A 873 20.25 -8.88 -41.93
C ASN A 873 19.77 -7.49 -42.38
N THR A 874 18.91 -7.43 -43.40
CA THR A 874 18.28 -6.16 -43.84
C THR A 874 17.08 -5.76 -42.99
N SER A 875 16.50 -6.68 -42.24
CA SER A 875 15.45 -6.41 -41.26
C SER A 875 15.66 -7.28 -40.02
N PHE A 876 15.28 -6.77 -38.85
CA PHE A 876 15.38 -7.52 -37.60
C PHE A 876 14.17 -7.31 -36.70
N ASN A 877 13.70 -8.38 -36.06
CA ASN A 877 12.63 -8.33 -35.06
C ASN A 877 13.21 -8.74 -33.70
N VAL A 878 13.28 -7.80 -32.77
CA VAL A 878 13.55 -8.10 -31.36
C VAL A 878 12.21 -8.54 -30.76
N PRO A 879 12.03 -9.84 -30.42
CA PRO A 879 10.72 -10.35 -30.04
C PRO A 879 10.33 -9.88 -28.62
N ALA A 880 9.08 -10.12 -28.22
CA ALA A 880 8.62 -9.84 -26.86
C ALA A 880 9.02 -10.94 -25.85
N SER A 881 9.30 -12.15 -26.35
CA SER A 881 9.81 -13.29 -25.60
C SER A 881 10.67 -14.18 -26.49
N VAL A 882 11.52 -15.02 -25.92
CA VAL A 882 12.40 -15.98 -26.58
C VAL A 882 12.44 -17.29 -25.78
N LYS A 883 12.54 -18.45 -26.42
CA LYS A 883 12.69 -19.75 -25.73
C LYS A 883 14.18 -20.07 -25.60
N LEU A 884 14.64 -20.32 -24.38
CA LEU A 884 15.95 -20.88 -24.06
C LEU A 884 15.76 -22.31 -23.53
N ALA A 885 16.85 -23.00 -23.16
CA ALA A 885 16.85 -24.43 -22.84
C ALA A 885 15.84 -24.83 -21.74
N ASP A 886 15.73 -24.03 -20.67
CA ASP A 886 14.86 -24.28 -19.51
C ASP A 886 13.51 -23.54 -19.57
N GLY A 887 13.19 -22.89 -20.70
CA GLY A 887 11.86 -22.33 -20.94
C GLY A 887 11.83 -20.96 -21.59
N ARG A 888 10.67 -20.30 -21.49
CA ARG A 888 10.41 -19.04 -22.21
C ARG A 888 10.79 -17.82 -21.37
N TYR A 889 11.65 -16.98 -21.93
CA TYR A 889 12.11 -15.73 -21.35
C TYR A 889 11.44 -14.50 -21.98
N LYS A 890 11.05 -13.52 -21.19
CA LYS A 890 10.58 -12.20 -21.67
C LYS A 890 11.78 -11.36 -22.12
N VAL A 891 11.74 -10.78 -23.32
CA VAL A 891 12.79 -9.85 -23.78
C VAL A 891 12.45 -8.45 -23.29
N THR A 892 13.16 -8.00 -22.26
CA THR A 892 12.84 -6.76 -21.54
C THR A 892 13.76 -5.60 -21.95
N ALA A 893 14.90 -5.85 -22.57
CA ALA A 893 15.80 -4.79 -23.00
C ALA A 893 16.53 -5.13 -24.31
N ILE A 894 17.04 -4.08 -24.97
CA ILE A 894 18.04 -4.16 -26.04
C ILE A 894 19.35 -3.63 -25.47
N ASP A 895 20.42 -4.38 -25.60
CA ASP A 895 21.70 -4.08 -24.96
C ASP A 895 22.42 -2.88 -25.59
N LYS A 896 23.44 -2.39 -24.88
CA LYS A 896 24.39 -1.40 -25.39
C LYS A 896 25.02 -1.94 -26.67
N ASN A 897 25.05 -1.12 -27.73
CA ASN A 897 25.65 -1.44 -29.03
C ASN A 897 25.05 -2.63 -29.80
N ALA A 898 23.84 -3.11 -29.45
CA ALA A 898 23.29 -4.35 -30.01
C ALA A 898 23.27 -4.47 -31.55
N PHE A 899 23.08 -3.36 -32.25
CA PHE A 899 23.13 -3.23 -33.71
C PHE A 899 24.18 -2.20 -34.17
N LYS A 900 25.22 -1.96 -33.37
CA LYS A 900 26.25 -0.99 -33.71
C LYS A 900 26.93 -1.37 -35.02
N ASN A 901 27.10 -0.40 -35.91
CA ASN A 901 27.69 -0.55 -37.25
C ASN A 901 27.00 -1.59 -38.15
N ASN A 902 25.76 -1.99 -37.86
CA ASN A 902 25.03 -2.88 -38.76
C ASN A 902 24.58 -2.12 -40.02
N ARG A 903 25.47 -2.10 -41.03
CA ARG A 903 25.29 -1.28 -42.25
C ARG A 903 24.25 -1.85 -43.20
N LYS A 904 23.85 -3.11 -43.09
CA LYS A 904 22.83 -3.72 -43.98
C LYS A 904 21.41 -3.56 -43.44
N LEU A 905 21.25 -3.36 -42.14
CA LEU A 905 19.96 -3.21 -41.48
C LEU A 905 19.19 -1.97 -41.97
N LYS A 906 18.01 -2.21 -42.55
CA LYS A 906 17.07 -1.21 -43.07
C LYS A 906 15.85 -1.01 -42.17
N LYS A 907 15.41 -2.06 -41.44
CA LYS A 907 14.21 -2.03 -40.60
C LYS A 907 14.39 -2.79 -39.29
N VAL A 908 13.91 -2.25 -38.18
CA VAL A 908 13.84 -2.93 -36.88
C VAL A 908 12.44 -2.86 -36.28
N THR A 909 11.97 -3.98 -35.74
CA THR A 909 10.76 -4.04 -34.90
C THR A 909 11.15 -4.43 -33.48
N ILE A 910 10.61 -3.73 -32.49
CA ILE A 910 10.89 -3.93 -31.06
C ILE A 910 9.61 -4.41 -30.37
N GLY A 911 9.71 -5.56 -29.71
CA GLY A 911 8.62 -6.26 -29.03
C GLY A 911 7.92 -5.44 -27.93
N ASN A 912 6.69 -5.83 -27.59
CA ASN A 912 5.83 -5.06 -26.70
C ASN A 912 6.19 -5.16 -25.21
N LYS A 913 7.16 -6.00 -24.83
CA LYS A 913 7.66 -6.16 -23.46
C LYS A 913 8.99 -5.43 -23.19
N VAL A 914 9.59 -4.79 -24.20
CA VAL A 914 10.87 -4.09 -24.05
C VAL A 914 10.69 -2.78 -23.28
N THR A 915 11.41 -2.62 -22.18
CA THR A 915 11.39 -1.45 -21.29
C THR A 915 12.62 -0.54 -21.46
N LYS A 916 13.72 -1.03 -22.06
CA LYS A 916 14.97 -0.27 -22.21
C LYS A 916 15.66 -0.50 -23.56
N ILE A 917 16.20 0.57 -24.14
CA ILE A 917 17.11 0.52 -25.30
C ILE A 917 18.47 1.08 -24.86
N GLY A 918 19.53 0.27 -24.98
CA GLY A 918 20.87 0.59 -24.52
C GLY A 918 21.57 1.75 -25.26
N ALA A 919 22.62 2.29 -24.66
CA ALA A 919 23.43 3.33 -25.28
C ALA A 919 24.09 2.80 -26.57
N GLY A 920 24.13 3.61 -27.61
CA GLY A 920 24.69 3.21 -28.90
C GLY A 920 24.01 2.02 -29.60
N ALA A 921 22.84 1.55 -29.15
CA ALA A 921 22.19 0.33 -29.65
C ALA A 921 22.07 0.24 -31.17
N PHE A 922 21.77 1.32 -31.88
CA PHE A 922 21.70 1.39 -33.34
C PHE A 922 22.78 2.30 -33.95
N SER A 923 23.85 2.58 -33.21
CA SER A 923 24.86 3.55 -33.61
C SER A 923 25.59 3.11 -34.87
N GLY A 924 25.62 3.92 -35.92
CA GLY A 924 26.28 3.60 -37.19
C GLY A 924 25.50 2.67 -38.12
N ALA A 925 24.24 2.33 -37.82
CA ALA A 925 23.34 1.61 -38.72
C ALA A 925 22.83 2.51 -39.86
N LYS A 926 23.74 2.93 -40.75
CA LYS A 926 23.54 4.01 -41.75
C LYS A 926 22.34 3.81 -42.68
N ASN A 927 21.92 2.56 -42.90
CA ASN A 927 20.81 2.22 -43.80
C ASN A 927 19.46 2.02 -43.07
N LEU A 928 19.42 2.16 -41.74
CA LEU A 928 18.21 1.95 -40.94
C LEU A 928 17.21 3.09 -41.18
N LYS A 929 16.16 2.79 -41.94
CA LYS A 929 15.10 3.72 -42.38
C LYS A 929 13.79 3.57 -41.60
N ALA A 930 13.59 2.46 -40.90
CA ALA A 930 12.34 2.22 -40.16
C ALA A 930 12.61 1.55 -38.81
N ILE A 931 12.09 2.14 -37.74
CA ILE A 931 12.06 1.53 -36.40
C ILE A 931 10.59 1.49 -35.95
N THR A 932 10.10 0.33 -35.54
CA THR A 932 8.75 0.17 -34.98
C THR A 932 8.85 -0.29 -33.54
N ILE A 933 8.41 0.54 -32.60
CA ILE A 933 8.36 0.24 -31.17
C ILE A 933 6.94 -0.20 -30.83
N LYS A 934 6.73 -1.48 -30.55
CA LYS A 934 5.42 -2.01 -30.13
C LYS A 934 5.18 -1.84 -28.62
N SER A 935 6.24 -1.59 -27.85
CA SER A 935 6.17 -1.46 -26.39
C SER A 935 5.45 -0.18 -25.97
N LYS A 936 4.48 -0.33 -25.06
CA LYS A 936 3.92 0.77 -24.25
C LYS A 936 4.69 0.96 -22.93
N LEU A 937 5.70 0.12 -22.67
CA LEU A 937 6.44 0.00 -21.41
C LEU A 937 7.87 0.57 -21.49
N LEU A 938 8.27 1.19 -22.61
CA LEU A 938 9.62 1.75 -22.78
C LEU A 938 9.83 2.91 -21.78
N LYS A 939 10.78 2.72 -20.85
CA LYS A 939 11.14 3.65 -19.78
C LYS A 939 12.39 4.48 -20.11
N SER A 940 13.38 3.88 -20.80
CA SER A 940 14.66 4.56 -21.06
C SER A 940 15.28 4.22 -22.42
N VAL A 941 15.96 5.22 -22.99
CA VAL A 941 16.77 5.10 -24.22
C VAL A 941 18.14 5.74 -23.98
N GLY A 942 19.21 4.96 -24.17
CA GLY A 942 20.57 5.34 -23.83
C GLY A 942 21.16 6.43 -24.73
N LYS A 943 22.21 7.10 -24.24
CA LYS A 943 22.96 8.12 -24.99
C LYS A 943 23.44 7.56 -26.33
N ASN A 944 23.31 8.35 -27.40
CA ASN A 944 23.72 7.98 -28.75
C ASN A 944 23.09 6.68 -29.32
N ALA A 945 22.00 6.17 -28.74
CA ALA A 945 21.34 4.95 -29.22
C ALA A 945 20.97 4.99 -30.71
N LEU A 946 20.72 6.18 -31.26
CA LEU A 946 20.32 6.38 -32.66
C LEU A 946 21.38 7.17 -33.46
N LYS A 947 22.63 7.26 -32.97
CA LYS A 947 23.69 8.03 -33.64
C LYS A 947 24.03 7.44 -35.01
N GLY A 948 23.91 8.23 -36.08
CA GLY A 948 24.32 7.78 -37.42
C GLY A 948 23.37 6.79 -38.11
N ILE A 949 22.11 6.70 -37.68
CA ILE A 949 21.03 6.05 -38.47
C ILE A 949 20.67 6.90 -39.70
N HIS A 950 19.89 6.34 -40.64
CA HIS A 950 19.53 7.05 -41.86
C HIS A 950 18.74 8.35 -41.57
N LYS A 951 19.08 9.46 -42.25
CA LYS A 951 18.48 10.79 -42.01
C LYS A 951 16.95 10.83 -42.21
N LYS A 952 16.42 9.95 -43.08
CA LYS A 952 14.97 9.79 -43.34
C LYS A 952 14.32 8.68 -42.49
N CYS A 953 14.94 8.24 -41.39
CA CYS A 953 14.35 7.19 -40.57
C CYS A 953 13.00 7.62 -40.00
N ALA A 954 12.00 6.73 -40.05
CA ALA A 954 10.72 6.88 -39.38
C ALA A 954 10.68 5.95 -38.16
N ILE A 955 10.41 6.53 -36.98
CA ILE A 955 10.24 5.79 -35.73
C ILE A 955 8.76 5.76 -35.39
N LYS A 956 8.12 4.60 -35.60
CA LYS A 956 6.71 4.38 -35.27
C LYS A 956 6.57 3.92 -33.81
N VAL A 957 5.69 4.56 -33.06
CA VAL A 957 5.44 4.31 -31.63
C VAL A 957 3.94 4.17 -31.34
N PRO A 958 3.49 3.55 -30.23
CA PRO A 958 2.06 3.43 -29.95
C PRO A 958 1.39 4.81 -29.83
N LYS A 959 0.18 4.97 -30.40
CA LYS A 959 -0.58 6.24 -30.42
C LYS A 959 -0.64 6.91 -29.04
N THR A 960 -0.94 6.15 -27.99
CA THR A 960 -1.05 6.65 -26.60
C THR A 960 0.28 7.03 -25.96
N LYS A 961 1.42 6.71 -26.57
CA LYS A 961 2.77 7.03 -26.06
C LYS A 961 3.52 8.03 -26.94
N LEU A 962 2.88 8.60 -27.97
CA LEU A 962 3.54 9.49 -28.93
C LEU A 962 4.23 10.69 -28.25
N THR A 963 3.53 11.43 -27.38
CA THR A 963 4.07 12.60 -26.68
C THR A 963 5.24 12.22 -25.76
N ALA A 964 5.05 11.18 -24.94
CA ALA A 964 6.08 10.68 -24.03
C ALA A 964 7.33 10.21 -24.80
N TYR A 965 7.17 9.47 -25.89
CA TYR A 965 8.31 8.91 -26.64
C TYR A 965 8.98 9.94 -27.54
N LYS A 966 8.29 11.00 -27.98
CA LYS A 966 8.95 12.17 -28.56
C LYS A 966 9.95 12.79 -27.59
N ARG A 967 9.56 12.94 -26.31
CA ARG A 967 10.46 13.44 -25.25
C ARG A 967 11.60 12.45 -24.98
N LEU A 968 11.27 11.17 -24.82
CA LEU A 968 12.23 10.11 -24.48
C LEU A 968 13.30 9.88 -25.57
N LEU A 969 12.91 9.95 -26.84
CA LEU A 969 13.81 9.76 -27.97
C LEU A 969 14.54 11.05 -28.37
N LYS A 970 14.20 12.22 -27.82
CA LYS A 970 14.86 13.49 -28.14
C LYS A 970 16.37 13.42 -27.80
N LYS A 971 17.22 13.99 -28.66
CA LYS A 971 18.69 14.08 -28.47
C LYS A 971 19.39 12.72 -28.24
N LYS A 972 18.89 11.60 -28.80
CA LYS A 972 19.54 10.27 -28.70
C LYS A 972 20.54 9.97 -29.84
N GLY A 973 21.04 11.02 -30.49
CA GLY A 973 22.08 10.96 -31.53
C GLY A 973 21.57 10.95 -32.97
N GLN A 974 20.26 10.80 -33.18
CA GLN A 974 19.65 10.91 -34.51
C GLN A 974 19.65 12.36 -35.04
N LYS A 975 19.61 12.52 -36.37
CA LYS A 975 19.47 13.84 -37.02
C LYS A 975 18.07 14.41 -36.81
N ALA A 976 17.95 15.74 -36.83
CA ALA A 976 16.67 16.46 -36.66
C ALA A 976 15.59 16.06 -37.69
N SER A 977 15.99 15.58 -38.87
CA SER A 977 15.08 15.14 -39.94
C SER A 977 14.40 13.78 -39.67
N VAL A 978 14.79 13.04 -38.63
CA VAL A 978 14.18 11.76 -38.26
C VAL A 978 12.80 12.01 -37.64
N LYS A 979 11.76 11.40 -38.20
CA LYS A 979 10.37 11.59 -37.76
C LYS A 979 9.96 10.53 -36.72
N ILE A 980 9.31 10.96 -35.65
CA ILE A 980 8.64 10.09 -34.68
C ILE A 980 7.13 10.18 -34.93
N ILE A 981 6.52 9.06 -35.31
CA ILE A 981 5.14 8.98 -35.82
C ILE A 981 4.32 7.93 -35.07
N LYS A 982 3.00 8.06 -35.14
CA LYS A 982 2.01 7.12 -34.56
C LYS A 982 1.88 5.83 -35.37
#